data_AF-A0AAE1UPV9-F1
#
_entry.id   AF-A0AAE1UPV9-F1
#
_cell.length_a   1.000
_cell.length_b   1.000
_cell.length_c   1.000
_cell.angle_alpha   90.00
_cell.angle_beta   90.00
_cell.angle_gamma   90.00
#
_symmetry.space_group_name_H-M   'P 1'
#
loop_
_entity.id
_entity.type
_entity.pdbx_description
1 polymer ?
#
loop_
_entity_poly.entity_id
_entity_poly.type
_entity_poly.pdbx_seq_one_letter_code
_entity_poly.pdbx_strand_id
1 'polypeptide(L)'
;MRFIWTAPHSLLFQHSIPPLLLDHQGGEVRLTGSFSSLLNLIPSSSSTSSNQGKASNRFQGRMATGPGSLDDQVGSVRNLAVSPYWADPEGHPANQAPDTVPDDLNPSPPSCREVPVPCNSSARYRSLSGRCNNLQHPHLGTSGQPMPRILPPVYDFSLMRTLSITGSSLLPNPRVVSLRLRQVSPQGPTHHSPSLNLLLMQFGQFIDHDLSVFAEINEFGREGEKKCGKCDSWVDPACAPIPIPEADPHLNPHLTFSDRNKRCLPFTRSGALGGRDSSGRTTLDQLSLNTAFFDLSTVYGSDHCRGRTVRLYSGGRMVEVMAMGGGSDGQGQGLGRGFPPQLDQRHFKNCRTAHRSCFFSGDERSNENLGLMIMHIVFLREHNTIANRLTQLNAHWDDETIFQEARRINIAQYQHIIFKEFLPLLVGRERMAHYQLEPLTSGYYQGYDATVNPGILNEFSTAAFRVGHTMVPDHLTLADSSFLPLASVSLVQTFHNASMALLPGMCDKVLRGILATRLKPVDLLVVSALTDRLFEGQHESGQDLFAINIARGRDHGLAPYVQYREACGGSPTTTFQDLLQVMSSQAVEALSQTYDSVLDIDLFAGGLGELSVSGGVVGPTFACILSYQFLNLRRADRFWYETGDNGLTLRQLDTIRSSASLSRLLCANMDQLLSLPFNVFFLPSNRENPLESCERGPAMSLEPWREDLPQTPRPPIHCTYLGHRHQPSTYVPVSPCLSCLCHTHGQMECKPNLAGCQQSQHDEHCRLVC
;
A
#
# COMPACT_ATOMS: atom_id res chain seq x y z
N MET A 1 -9.94 40.88 37.11
CA MET A 1 -9.08 41.07 38.31
C MET A 1 -7.98 40.01 38.22
N ARG A 2 -6.69 40.37 38.09
CA ARG A 2 -5.65 40.37 39.17
C ARG A 2 -5.75 39.12 40.07
N PHE A 3 -4.72 38.30 40.30
CA PHE A 3 -3.26 38.51 40.51
C PHE A 3 -2.41 37.57 39.60
N ILE A 4 -1.14 37.79 39.18
CA ILE A 4 0.11 38.41 39.71
C ILE A 4 1.07 37.39 40.40
N TRP A 5 2.14 37.02 39.66
CA TRP A 5 3.49 36.54 40.09
C TRP A 5 3.57 35.22 40.91
N THR A 6 4.68 34.47 41.04
CA THR A 6 6.14 34.70 40.86
C THR A 6 6.87 33.44 40.33
N ALA A 7 8.04 33.59 39.69
CA ALA A 7 9.12 32.58 39.68
C ALA A 7 10.25 33.03 40.63
N PRO A 8 11.06 32.10 41.20
CA PRO A 8 12.52 32.29 41.15
C PRO A 8 13.41 31.02 41.12
N HIS A 9 14.58 31.18 40.47
CA HIS A 9 15.93 30.64 40.77
C HIS A 9 16.26 29.16 41.06
N SER A 10 16.95 28.58 40.07
CA SER A 10 18.29 27.93 40.13
C SER A 10 19.10 27.84 41.45
N LEU A 11 19.66 26.66 41.73
CA LEU A 11 20.97 26.36 42.38
C LEU A 11 21.29 24.85 42.10
N LEU A 12 22.27 24.49 41.27
CA LEU A 12 23.68 24.16 41.60
C LEU A 12 23.90 23.30 42.86
N PHE A 13 24.39 22.06 42.67
CA PHE A 13 25.51 21.49 43.45
C PHE A 13 26.23 20.38 42.66
N GLN A 14 27.57 20.37 42.74
CA GLN A 14 28.45 19.37 42.14
C GLN A 14 28.85 18.30 43.18
N HIS A 15 29.51 17.24 42.66
CA HIS A 15 30.68 16.54 43.23
C HIS A 15 30.59 15.06 43.69
N SER A 16 31.27 14.24 42.88
CA SER A 16 32.39 13.35 43.28
C SER A 16 32.14 11.86 43.56
N ILE A 17 32.65 11.08 42.59
CA ILE A 17 33.21 9.72 42.70
C ILE A 17 34.35 9.70 43.75
N PRO A 18 34.56 8.61 44.52
CA PRO A 18 35.80 7.82 44.39
C PRO A 18 35.53 6.28 44.60
N PRO A 19 36.51 5.33 44.62
CA PRO A 19 36.43 4.11 43.79
C PRO A 19 36.62 2.81 44.60
N LEU A 20 36.85 1.66 43.94
CA LEU A 20 37.81 0.62 44.39
C LEU A 20 38.11 -0.41 43.28
N LEU A 21 39.33 -0.97 43.29
CA LEU A 21 39.91 -1.87 42.29
C LEU A 21 40.27 -3.24 42.90
N LEU A 22 40.16 -4.32 42.10
CA LEU A 22 40.98 -5.56 42.06
C LEU A 22 41.09 -6.39 43.38
N ASP A 23 41.41 -7.70 43.39
CA ASP A 23 42.24 -8.49 42.45
C ASP A 23 41.89 -10.01 42.42
N HIS A 24 42.56 -10.76 41.55
CA HIS A 24 42.39 -12.19 41.21
C HIS A 24 42.78 -13.22 42.31
N GLN A 25 42.04 -14.33 42.37
CA GLN A 25 42.45 -15.74 42.13
C GLN A 25 41.18 -16.59 41.81
N GLY A 26 41.19 -17.78 41.18
CA GLY A 26 42.25 -18.54 40.49
C GLY A 26 41.92 -20.05 40.40
N GLY A 27 41.79 -20.64 39.19
CA GLY A 27 41.52 -22.09 39.01
C GLY A 27 40.99 -22.49 37.62
N GLU A 28 41.75 -23.30 36.88
CA GLU A 28 41.36 -23.92 35.59
C GLU A 28 40.40 -25.13 35.80
N VAL A 29 39.76 -25.76 34.80
CA VAL A 29 40.38 -26.74 33.89
C VAL A 29 39.48 -27.11 32.67
N ARG A 30 40.08 -27.03 31.47
CA ARG A 30 39.82 -27.74 30.18
C ARG A 30 38.43 -27.66 29.49
N LEU A 31 38.48 -27.08 28.29
CA LEU A 31 37.96 -27.71 27.07
C LEU A 31 39.14 -28.17 26.18
N THR A 32 39.01 -29.32 25.54
CA THR A 32 40.03 -29.92 24.65
C THR A 32 40.04 -29.27 23.27
N GLY A 33 41.24 -29.00 22.74
CA GLY A 33 41.50 -28.45 21.40
C GLY A 33 41.33 -29.43 20.23
N SER A 34 42.07 -29.36 19.11
CA SER A 34 43.19 -28.47 18.73
C SER A 34 43.61 -28.74 17.26
N PHE A 35 43.74 -27.70 16.42
CA PHE A 35 44.61 -27.66 15.19
C PHE A 35 44.25 -28.63 14.02
N SER A 36 44.67 -28.45 12.75
CA SER A 36 45.09 -27.27 11.97
C SER A 36 45.15 -27.59 10.46
N SER A 37 44.75 -26.61 9.63
CA SER A 37 45.50 -25.95 8.53
C SER A 37 46.19 -26.70 7.35
N LEU A 38 46.22 -25.97 6.21
CA LEU A 38 47.14 -25.99 5.04
C LEU A 38 46.78 -26.77 3.74
N LEU A 39 46.43 -25.95 2.73
CA LEU A 39 46.92 -25.88 1.33
C LEU A 39 47.36 -27.13 0.53
N ASN A 40 46.80 -27.21 -0.69
CA ASN A 40 47.36 -27.71 -1.97
C ASN A 40 47.83 -29.16 -2.07
N LEU A 41 47.32 -29.89 -3.09
CA LEU A 41 48.12 -30.34 -4.24
C LEU A 41 47.26 -30.98 -5.36
N ILE A 42 47.76 -30.84 -6.59
CA ILE A 42 47.22 -31.44 -7.83
C ILE A 42 47.78 -32.87 -7.98
N PRO A 43 47.10 -33.77 -8.71
CA PRO A 43 47.85 -34.53 -9.71
C PRO A 43 47.20 -34.49 -11.11
N SER A 44 48.07 -34.26 -12.09
CA SER A 44 47.77 -34.32 -13.53
C SER A 44 47.80 -35.76 -14.05
N SER A 45 46.96 -36.08 -15.03
CA SER A 45 47.34 -37.05 -16.07
C SER A 45 46.74 -36.66 -17.42
N SER A 46 47.45 -37.00 -18.49
CA SER A 46 47.26 -36.50 -19.85
C SER A 46 46.60 -37.53 -20.76
N SER A 47 45.89 -37.06 -21.78
CA SER A 47 46.05 -37.62 -23.13
C SER A 47 45.60 -36.63 -24.20
N THR A 48 46.38 -36.57 -25.28
CA THR A 48 46.11 -35.83 -26.51
C THR A 48 45.77 -36.83 -27.61
N SER A 49 44.77 -36.55 -28.45
CA SER A 49 44.80 -37.00 -29.84
C SER A 49 43.90 -36.15 -30.74
N SER A 50 44.33 -36.05 -31.99
CA SER A 50 43.78 -35.22 -33.07
C SER A 50 42.84 -35.99 -33.99
N ASN A 51 41.86 -35.31 -34.60
CA ASN A 51 41.58 -35.34 -36.05
C ASN A 51 40.46 -34.34 -36.38
N GLN A 52 40.74 -33.29 -37.16
CA GLN A 52 40.65 -33.22 -38.62
C GLN A 52 39.23 -33.31 -39.23
N GLY A 53 38.75 -32.16 -39.72
CA GLY A 53 38.19 -32.04 -41.06
C GLY A 53 36.67 -32.14 -41.25
N LYS A 54 36.01 -31.00 -41.54
CA LYS A 54 35.69 -30.59 -42.93
C LYS A 54 35.03 -29.21 -42.99
N ALA A 55 35.34 -28.47 -44.04
CA ALA A 55 34.75 -27.17 -44.35
C ALA A 55 33.48 -27.30 -45.20
N SER A 56 32.61 -26.29 -45.17
CA SER A 56 31.86 -25.87 -46.35
C SER A 56 31.66 -24.35 -46.34
N ASN A 57 31.86 -23.72 -47.49
CA ASN A 57 31.79 -22.26 -47.67
C ASN A 57 30.36 -21.80 -47.94
N ARG A 58 30.03 -20.57 -47.53
CA ARG A 58 29.27 -19.66 -48.40
C ARG A 58 29.63 -18.19 -48.15
N PHE A 59 30.38 -17.63 -49.09
CA PHE A 59 30.67 -16.20 -49.21
C PHE A 59 30.15 -15.73 -50.57
N GLN A 60 29.30 -14.70 -50.59
CA GLN A 60 28.92 -13.85 -51.73
C GLN A 60 27.89 -12.85 -51.18
N GLY A 61 28.03 -11.53 -51.29
CA GLY A 61 29.14 -10.71 -51.80
C GLY A 61 28.62 -9.31 -52.09
N ARG A 62 29.39 -8.24 -51.82
CA ARG A 62 29.12 -6.89 -52.32
C ARG A 62 30.41 -6.10 -52.49
N MET A 63 30.42 -5.26 -53.52
CA MET A 63 31.62 -4.66 -54.11
C MET A 63 32.14 -3.45 -53.32
N ALA A 64 33.42 -3.14 -53.52
CA ALA A 64 34.06 -1.94 -52.99
C ALA A 64 34.25 -0.87 -54.09
N THR A 65 33.90 0.37 -53.75
CA THR A 65 34.31 1.66 -54.37
C THR A 65 34.11 2.70 -53.27
N GLY A 66 35.01 3.58 -52.83
CA GLY A 66 36.38 3.99 -53.15
C GLY A 66 36.83 4.92 -51.99
N PRO A 67 38.04 5.49 -51.99
CA PRO A 67 38.56 6.18 -50.78
C PRO A 67 38.08 7.63 -50.66
N GLY A 68 37.24 7.91 -49.66
CA GLY A 68 36.93 9.25 -49.15
C GLY A 68 37.54 9.46 -47.76
N SER A 69 37.93 10.69 -47.42
CA SER A 69 38.73 11.05 -46.25
C SER A 69 38.20 10.52 -44.91
N LEU A 70 39.03 9.74 -44.22
CA LEU A 70 38.90 9.40 -42.81
C LEU A 70 39.50 10.54 -41.95
N ASP A 71 38.82 11.68 -41.92
CA ASP A 71 38.97 12.76 -40.94
C ASP A 71 37.78 13.72 -41.12
N ASP A 72 36.93 13.84 -40.09
CA ASP A 72 35.81 14.83 -39.86
C ASP A 72 34.48 14.26 -39.31
N GLN A 73 34.43 13.04 -38.75
CA GLN A 73 33.31 12.63 -37.86
C GLN A 73 33.76 11.93 -36.57
N VAL A 74 34.45 12.67 -35.70
CA VAL A 74 34.43 12.37 -34.25
C VAL A 74 33.12 12.92 -33.66
N GLY A 75 32.02 12.22 -33.95
CA GLY A 75 30.74 12.48 -33.31
C GLY A 75 30.84 12.17 -31.81
N SER A 76 30.41 13.10 -30.96
CA SER A 76 30.36 12.92 -29.51
C SER A 76 29.67 11.60 -29.14
N VAL A 77 30.39 10.72 -28.44
CA VAL A 77 29.82 9.49 -27.88
C VAL A 77 28.84 9.91 -26.78
N ARG A 78 27.52 9.89 -27.07
CA ARG A 78 26.48 10.20 -26.10
C ARG A 78 26.65 9.32 -24.87
N ASN A 79 26.82 9.92 -23.70
CA ASN A 79 26.86 9.19 -22.44
C ASN A 79 25.44 8.74 -22.09
N LEU A 80 25.08 7.52 -22.48
CA LEU A 80 23.75 6.95 -22.23
C LEU A 80 23.45 6.72 -20.74
N ALA A 81 24.42 6.86 -19.84
CA ALA A 81 24.16 6.81 -18.39
C ALA A 81 23.51 8.09 -17.82
N VAL A 82 23.42 9.18 -18.61
CA VAL A 82 22.76 10.43 -18.21
C VAL A 82 21.29 10.38 -18.61
N SER A 83 20.38 10.50 -17.63
CA SER A 83 18.93 10.47 -17.86
C SER A 83 18.44 11.77 -18.52
N PRO A 84 17.44 11.73 -19.43
CA PRO A 84 16.79 12.92 -19.98
C PRO A 84 15.75 13.54 -19.01
N TYR A 85 15.35 12.82 -17.95
CA TYR A 85 14.20 13.19 -17.11
C TYR A 85 14.58 13.99 -15.87
N TRP A 86 15.84 13.94 -15.44
CA TRP A 86 16.31 14.46 -14.15
C TRP A 86 17.60 15.27 -14.35
N ALA A 87 17.81 16.33 -13.57
CA ALA A 87 19.14 16.94 -13.48
C ALA A 87 20.19 15.88 -13.09
N ASP A 88 21.28 15.77 -13.83
CA ASP A 88 22.33 14.80 -13.53
C ASP A 88 23.09 15.23 -12.27
N PRO A 89 23.27 14.37 -11.24
CA PRO A 89 23.92 14.78 -9.99
C PRO A 89 25.37 15.25 -10.16
N GLU A 90 26.05 14.77 -11.21
CA GLU A 90 27.42 15.12 -11.58
C GLU A 90 27.50 16.35 -12.52
N GLY A 91 26.35 16.96 -12.85
CA GLY A 91 26.27 18.19 -13.65
C GLY A 91 26.46 17.99 -15.15
N HIS A 92 26.36 16.75 -15.65
CA HIS A 92 26.43 16.50 -17.09
C HIS A 92 25.18 17.01 -17.84
N PRO A 93 25.33 17.46 -19.11
CA PRO A 93 24.19 17.85 -19.93
C PRO A 93 23.28 16.64 -20.20
N ALA A 94 21.97 16.83 -20.00
CA ALA A 94 20.98 15.79 -20.19
C ALA A 94 20.91 15.31 -21.65
N ASN A 95 20.60 14.02 -21.83
CA ASN A 95 20.20 13.51 -23.14
C ASN A 95 18.81 14.06 -23.53
N GLN A 96 18.48 14.00 -24.82
CA GLN A 96 17.11 14.25 -25.28
C GLN A 96 16.24 13.02 -24.99
N ALA A 97 15.04 13.22 -24.46
CA ALA A 97 14.06 12.14 -24.28
C ALA A 97 13.64 11.56 -25.64
N PRO A 98 13.18 10.29 -25.71
CA PRO A 98 12.63 9.73 -26.95
C PRO A 98 11.46 10.56 -27.49
N ASP A 99 11.49 10.92 -28.77
CA ASP A 99 10.48 11.80 -29.40
C ASP A 99 9.08 11.15 -29.56
N THR A 100 8.94 9.86 -29.24
CA THR A 100 7.71 9.09 -29.40
C THR A 100 6.84 9.14 -28.14
N VAL A 101 5.64 9.73 -28.25
CA VAL A 101 4.52 9.42 -27.36
C VAL A 101 4.28 7.90 -27.43
N PRO A 102 4.35 7.13 -26.33
CA PRO A 102 4.31 5.70 -26.46
C PRO A 102 2.85 5.22 -26.52
N ASP A 103 2.47 4.63 -27.65
CA ASP A 103 1.35 3.68 -27.74
C ASP A 103 1.53 2.49 -26.76
N ASP A 104 2.74 2.35 -26.20
CA ASP A 104 3.15 1.40 -25.17
C ASP A 104 2.86 1.82 -23.71
N LEU A 105 2.39 3.06 -23.45
CA LEU A 105 1.92 3.43 -22.09
C LEU A 105 0.51 2.91 -21.79
N ASN A 106 -0.23 2.52 -22.83
CA ASN A 106 -1.59 2.01 -22.71
C ASN A 106 -1.56 0.59 -22.11
N PRO A 107 -2.06 0.36 -20.89
CA PRO A 107 -2.08 -0.98 -20.30
C PRO A 107 -2.97 -1.89 -21.14
N SER A 108 -2.52 -3.12 -21.41
CA SER A 108 -3.39 -4.11 -22.06
C SER A 108 -4.61 -4.40 -21.17
N PRO A 109 -5.75 -4.85 -21.74
CA PRO A 109 -6.98 -5.01 -20.98
C PRO A 109 -6.82 -5.93 -19.77
N PRO A 110 -7.51 -5.67 -18.65
CA PRO A 110 -7.48 -6.54 -17.48
C PRO A 110 -7.85 -7.99 -17.87
N SER A 111 -7.15 -8.94 -17.25
CA SER A 111 -7.33 -10.38 -17.49
C SER A 111 -8.76 -10.83 -17.18
N CYS A 112 -9.37 -10.24 -16.16
CA CYS A 112 -10.78 -10.41 -15.84
C CYS A 112 -11.64 -9.42 -16.63
N ARG A 113 -12.48 -9.93 -17.56
CA ARG A 113 -13.51 -9.13 -18.24
C ARG A 113 -14.88 -9.39 -17.64
N GLU A 114 -15.44 -8.40 -16.95
CA GLU A 114 -16.83 -8.45 -16.48
C GLU A 114 -17.80 -8.32 -17.67
N VAL A 115 -18.82 -9.19 -17.72
CA VAL A 115 -19.85 -9.13 -18.78
C VAL A 115 -20.78 -7.93 -18.50
N PRO A 116 -21.01 -7.01 -19.46
CA PRO A 116 -21.87 -5.85 -19.23
C PRO A 116 -23.36 -6.22 -19.06
N VAL A 117 -23.81 -6.33 -17.82
CA VAL A 117 -25.23 -6.53 -17.46
C VAL A 117 -25.89 -5.17 -17.18
N PRO A 118 -27.18 -4.93 -17.55
CA PRO A 118 -27.91 -3.74 -17.13
C PRO A 118 -27.91 -3.54 -15.61
N CYS A 119 -27.80 -2.30 -15.14
CA CYS A 119 -27.79 -2.00 -13.71
C CYS A 119 -29.17 -2.21 -13.09
N ASN A 120 -29.23 -2.96 -11.99
CA ASN A 120 -30.43 -3.06 -11.16
C ASN A 120 -30.44 -1.91 -10.14
N SER A 121 -31.36 -0.95 -10.32
CA SER A 121 -31.54 0.17 -9.38
C SER A 121 -31.93 -0.27 -7.97
N SER A 122 -32.58 -1.43 -7.85
CA SER A 122 -33.02 -2.01 -6.57
C SER A 122 -32.01 -3.01 -5.98
N ALA A 123 -30.75 -3.00 -6.47
CA ALA A 123 -29.70 -3.85 -5.93
C ALA A 123 -29.31 -3.41 -4.51
N ARG A 124 -29.55 -4.29 -3.52
CA ARG A 124 -29.16 -4.11 -2.10
C ARG A 124 -27.66 -4.25 -1.85
N TYR A 125 -26.91 -4.81 -2.79
CA TYR A 125 -25.48 -5.10 -2.64
C TYR A 125 -24.68 -4.51 -3.80
N ARG A 126 -23.47 -4.07 -3.47
CA ARG A 126 -22.44 -3.54 -4.36
C ARG A 126 -21.72 -4.67 -5.10
N SER A 127 -21.41 -4.52 -6.39
CA SER A 127 -20.57 -5.51 -7.11
C SER A 127 -19.11 -5.50 -6.60
N LEU A 128 -18.35 -6.54 -6.89
CA LEU A 128 -16.91 -6.59 -6.58
C LEU A 128 -16.11 -5.57 -7.39
N SER A 129 -16.55 -5.29 -8.62
CA SER A 129 -15.96 -4.30 -9.53
C SER A 129 -16.31 -2.84 -9.22
N GLY A 130 -17.16 -2.57 -8.22
CA GLY A 130 -17.73 -1.24 -7.97
C GLY A 130 -18.76 -0.75 -9.02
N ARG A 131 -18.97 -1.53 -10.09
CA ARG A 131 -19.87 -1.21 -11.21
C ARG A 131 -21.32 -1.03 -10.75
N CYS A 132 -22.06 -0.14 -11.41
CA CYS A 132 -23.44 0.22 -11.08
C CYS A 132 -23.62 0.86 -9.69
N ASN A 133 -22.55 1.38 -9.07
CA ASN A 133 -22.71 2.33 -7.97
C ASN A 133 -23.49 3.55 -8.47
N ASN A 134 -22.92 4.27 -9.44
CA ASN A 134 -23.61 5.29 -10.20
C ASN A 134 -24.50 4.63 -11.27
N LEU A 135 -25.80 4.90 -11.23
CA LEU A 135 -26.77 4.30 -12.17
C LEU A 135 -26.81 5.01 -13.54
N GLN A 136 -26.38 6.26 -13.62
CA GLN A 136 -26.33 7.04 -14.86
C GLN A 136 -25.04 6.74 -15.65
N HIS A 137 -23.93 6.55 -14.94
CA HIS A 137 -22.62 6.23 -15.49
C HIS A 137 -22.03 4.99 -14.78
N PRO A 138 -22.44 3.76 -15.17
CA PRO A 138 -22.12 2.52 -14.45
C PRO A 138 -20.65 2.22 -14.18
N HIS A 139 -19.74 2.86 -14.92
CA HIS A 139 -18.28 2.66 -14.85
C HIS A 139 -17.57 3.62 -13.89
N LEU A 140 -18.24 4.66 -13.37
CA LEU A 140 -17.61 5.60 -12.44
C LEU A 140 -17.25 4.90 -11.13
N GLY A 141 -15.96 4.92 -10.78
CA GLY A 141 -15.40 4.33 -9.57
C GLY A 141 -15.10 2.83 -9.66
N THR A 142 -15.19 2.21 -10.85
CA THR A 142 -14.69 0.83 -11.03
C THR A 142 -13.17 0.79 -11.04
N SER A 143 -12.63 -0.42 -10.90
CA SER A 143 -11.25 -0.72 -11.27
C SER A 143 -10.96 -0.37 -12.74
N GLY A 144 -9.72 0.00 -13.02
CA GLY A 144 -9.22 0.37 -14.35
C GLY A 144 -9.63 1.77 -14.84
N GLN A 145 -10.13 2.65 -13.97
CA GLN A 145 -10.60 3.99 -14.38
C GLN A 145 -9.49 5.06 -14.31
N PRO A 146 -9.53 6.08 -15.20
CA PRO A 146 -8.65 7.24 -15.12
C PRO A 146 -8.81 8.00 -13.80
N MET A 147 -7.68 8.46 -13.25
CA MET A 147 -7.65 9.22 -12.01
C MET A 147 -8.04 10.68 -12.28
N PRO A 148 -9.14 11.21 -11.69
CA PRO A 148 -9.44 12.64 -11.75
C PRO A 148 -8.32 13.49 -11.13
N ARG A 149 -8.36 14.80 -11.36
CA ARG A 149 -7.35 15.75 -10.88
C ARG A 149 -8.01 16.99 -10.27
N ILE A 150 -7.35 17.59 -9.30
CA ILE A 150 -7.69 18.91 -8.76
C ILE A 150 -7.19 20.00 -9.70
N LEU A 151 -5.97 19.87 -10.22
CA LEU A 151 -5.38 20.81 -11.17
C LEU A 151 -5.06 20.14 -12.53
N PRO A 152 -5.03 20.90 -13.64
CA PRO A 152 -4.57 20.38 -14.92
C PRO A 152 -3.16 19.77 -14.83
N PRO A 153 -2.87 18.67 -15.55
CA PRO A 153 -1.55 18.06 -15.50
C PRO A 153 -0.48 18.96 -16.14
N VAL A 154 0.70 18.99 -15.53
CA VAL A 154 1.87 19.73 -16.01
C VAL A 154 2.87 18.74 -16.63
N TYR A 155 3.00 18.79 -17.95
CA TYR A 155 3.86 17.89 -18.73
C TYR A 155 4.75 18.64 -19.72
N ASP A 156 6.04 18.32 -19.71
CA ASP A 156 7.00 18.75 -20.74
C ASP A 156 6.98 17.80 -21.95
N PHE A 157 7.89 18.02 -22.91
CA PHE A 157 8.03 17.18 -24.11
C PHE A 157 8.25 15.68 -23.81
N SER A 158 8.83 15.35 -22.64
CA SER A 158 9.04 14.00 -22.11
C SER A 158 7.76 13.30 -21.63
N LEU A 159 6.62 13.99 -21.64
CA LEU A 159 5.38 13.61 -20.94
C LEU A 159 5.60 13.32 -19.45
N MET A 160 6.55 14.04 -18.83
CA MET A 160 6.80 14.08 -17.39
C MET A 160 7.02 15.56 -16.98
N ARG A 161 6.87 15.90 -15.71
CA ARG A 161 7.31 17.21 -15.19
C ARG A 161 8.81 17.15 -14.90
N THR A 162 9.60 17.76 -15.77
CA THR A 162 11.06 17.59 -15.85
C THR A 162 11.84 18.91 -15.88
N LEU A 163 11.25 20.01 -16.34
CA LEU A 163 11.89 21.34 -16.42
C LEU A 163 11.58 22.18 -15.18
N SER A 164 12.57 22.98 -14.75
CA SER A 164 12.33 24.11 -13.84
C SER A 164 11.51 25.18 -14.56
N ILE A 165 10.68 25.91 -13.80
CA ILE A 165 9.95 27.10 -14.25
C ILE A 165 10.86 28.19 -14.82
N THR A 166 12.15 28.17 -14.46
CA THR A 166 13.18 29.07 -15.02
C THR A 166 13.46 28.80 -16.50
N GLY A 167 13.12 27.60 -17.00
CA GLY A 167 13.37 27.15 -18.36
C GLY A 167 14.83 26.82 -18.68
N SER A 168 15.76 27.04 -17.74
CA SER A 168 17.21 26.86 -17.93
C SER A 168 17.77 25.52 -17.42
N SER A 169 17.01 24.79 -16.60
CA SER A 169 17.47 23.59 -15.90
C SER A 169 16.39 22.49 -15.90
N LEU A 170 16.83 21.23 -15.77
CA LEU A 170 15.96 20.15 -15.33
C LEU A 170 15.73 20.26 -13.82
N LEU A 171 14.59 19.76 -13.36
CA LEU A 171 14.28 19.66 -11.94
C LEU A 171 15.30 18.78 -11.20
N PRO A 172 15.60 19.09 -9.92
CA PRO A 172 16.60 18.38 -9.13
C PRO A 172 16.35 16.87 -9.11
N ASN A 173 17.42 16.08 -9.20
CA ASN A 173 17.36 14.62 -9.15
C ASN A 173 16.55 14.13 -7.92
N PRO A 174 15.57 13.23 -8.09
CA PRO A 174 14.74 12.75 -6.97
C PRO A 174 15.51 12.17 -5.77
N ARG A 175 16.65 11.49 -5.99
CA ARG A 175 17.53 11.02 -4.91
C ARG A 175 18.29 12.17 -4.24
N VAL A 176 18.71 13.19 -4.99
CA VAL A 176 19.31 14.41 -4.41
C VAL A 176 18.28 15.18 -3.55
N VAL A 177 17.01 15.27 -4.01
CA VAL A 177 15.91 15.84 -3.21
C VAL A 177 15.74 15.06 -1.90
N SER A 178 15.65 13.73 -1.96
CA SER A 178 15.58 12.86 -0.77
C SER A 178 16.76 13.11 0.17
N LEU A 179 18.01 13.04 -0.34
CA LEU A 179 19.23 13.23 0.44
C LEU A 179 19.32 14.60 1.14
N ARG A 180 18.84 15.69 0.50
CA ARG A 180 18.83 17.04 1.10
C ARG A 180 17.72 17.22 2.12
N LEU A 181 16.49 16.85 1.78
CA LEU A 181 15.32 17.15 2.62
C LEU A 181 15.22 16.25 3.86
N ARG A 182 15.65 14.98 3.77
CA ARG A 182 15.58 14.00 4.90
C ARG A 182 16.55 14.25 6.05
N GLN A 183 17.24 15.39 6.06
CA GLN A 183 18.08 15.86 7.17
C GLN A 183 17.34 16.83 8.09
N VAL A 184 16.11 17.22 7.73
CA VAL A 184 15.34 18.26 8.40
C VAL A 184 14.12 17.69 9.09
N SER A 185 13.96 17.97 10.38
CA SER A 185 12.68 17.79 11.07
C SER A 185 11.97 19.15 11.19
N PRO A 186 11.09 19.52 10.23
CA PRO A 186 10.30 20.75 10.28
C PRO A 186 9.66 21.05 11.64
N GLN A 187 9.20 20.02 12.35
CA GLN A 187 8.43 20.14 13.59
C GLN A 187 9.31 20.24 14.85
N GLY A 188 10.61 19.93 14.74
CA GLY A 188 11.53 19.77 15.88
C GLY A 188 11.15 18.61 16.82
N PRO A 189 11.78 18.50 18.01
CA PRO A 189 11.36 17.56 19.05
C PRO A 189 10.00 18.01 19.62
N THR A 190 8.91 17.53 19.01
CA THR A 190 7.56 18.06 19.24
C THR A 190 7.00 17.74 20.62
N HIS A 191 6.58 18.80 21.32
CA HIS A 191 5.73 18.72 22.52
C HIS A 191 4.23 18.48 22.21
N HIS A 192 3.84 18.40 20.93
CA HIS A 192 2.43 18.58 20.49
C HIS A 192 1.74 17.37 19.85
N SER A 193 2.37 16.19 19.81
CA SER A 193 1.68 14.92 19.48
C SER A 193 1.82 13.91 20.63
N PRO A 194 1.29 14.20 21.84
CA PRO A 194 1.74 13.55 23.06
C PRO A 194 1.28 12.10 23.21
N SER A 195 0.28 11.66 22.44
CA SER A 195 -0.39 10.38 22.65
C SER A 195 -0.74 9.57 21.40
N LEU A 196 -0.48 10.00 20.16
CA LEU A 196 -0.77 9.14 18.98
C LEU A 196 0.24 7.99 18.82
N ASN A 197 -0.24 6.82 18.39
CA ASN A 197 0.56 5.61 18.18
C ASN A 197 0.62 5.19 16.69
N LEU A 198 1.47 4.19 16.41
CA LEU A 198 1.79 3.73 15.06
C LEU A 198 0.59 3.14 14.29
N LEU A 199 -0.52 2.81 14.96
CA LEU A 199 -1.72 2.29 14.28
C LEU A 199 -2.31 3.30 13.29
N LEU A 200 -2.13 4.61 13.52
CA LEU A 200 -2.60 5.64 12.58
C LEU A 200 -1.92 5.49 11.21
N MET A 201 -0.60 5.27 11.18
CA MET A 201 0.12 4.94 9.94
C MET A 201 -0.39 3.62 9.36
N GLN A 202 -0.44 2.57 10.17
CA GLN A 202 -0.70 1.22 9.66
C GLN A 202 -2.11 1.06 9.10
N PHE A 203 -3.10 1.68 9.71
CA PHE A 203 -4.47 1.71 9.21
C PHE A 203 -4.59 2.63 8.00
N GLY A 204 -3.84 3.75 7.95
CA GLY A 204 -3.72 4.59 6.76
C GLY A 204 -3.22 3.83 5.53
N GLN A 205 -2.18 3.01 5.67
CA GLN A 205 -1.69 2.13 4.59
C GLN A 205 -2.78 1.13 4.12
N PHE A 206 -3.49 0.50 5.07
CA PHE A 206 -4.57 -0.43 4.73
C PHE A 206 -5.75 0.27 4.02
N ILE A 207 -6.00 1.55 4.31
CA ILE A 207 -6.99 2.37 3.60
C ILE A 207 -6.50 2.76 2.20
N ASP A 208 -5.23 3.15 2.04
CA ASP A 208 -4.66 3.49 0.72
C ASP A 208 -4.77 2.31 -0.25
N HIS A 209 -4.50 1.11 0.26
CA HIS A 209 -4.60 -0.13 -0.48
C HIS A 209 -6.04 -0.54 -0.82
N ASP A 210 -7.07 0.05 -0.20
CA ASP A 210 -8.47 -0.14 -0.60
C ASP A 210 -8.84 0.76 -1.78
N LEU A 211 -8.31 1.98 -1.80
CA LEU A 211 -8.68 3.02 -2.74
C LEU A 211 -7.87 2.98 -4.04
N SER A 212 -6.56 2.71 -3.99
CA SER A 212 -5.73 2.84 -5.19
C SER A 212 -4.55 1.89 -5.29
N VAL A 213 -4.27 1.46 -6.51
CA VAL A 213 -2.98 0.99 -7.01
C VAL A 213 -2.82 1.52 -8.43
N PHE A 214 -1.63 1.96 -8.81
CA PHE A 214 -1.38 2.44 -10.18
C PHE A 214 -1.10 1.26 -11.08
N ALA A 215 -1.70 1.25 -12.28
CA ALA A 215 -1.29 0.32 -13.32
C ALA A 215 0.20 0.51 -13.63
N GLU A 216 1.00 -0.56 -13.64
CA GLU A 216 2.34 -0.53 -14.22
C GLU A 216 2.32 -1.01 -15.67
N ILE A 217 3.19 -0.42 -16.50
CA ILE A 217 3.36 -0.82 -17.91
C ILE A 217 3.75 -2.31 -18.04
N ASN A 218 4.35 -2.87 -16.98
CA ASN A 218 4.80 -4.27 -16.90
C ASN A 218 3.70 -5.30 -16.61
N GLU A 219 2.54 -4.90 -16.09
CA GLU A 219 1.51 -5.84 -15.60
C GLU A 219 0.73 -6.52 -16.73
N PHE A 220 0.84 -6.00 -17.96
CA PHE A 220 -0.14 -6.24 -19.01
C PHE A 220 0.45 -6.87 -20.30
N GLY A 221 1.29 -7.89 -20.14
CA GLY A 221 1.30 -9.02 -21.10
C GLY A 221 1.94 -8.84 -22.48
N ARG A 222 2.81 -7.84 -22.68
CA ARG A 222 3.79 -7.88 -23.80
C ARG A 222 5.11 -8.49 -23.32
N GLU A 223 5.94 -8.97 -24.26
CA GLU A 223 7.10 -9.83 -23.98
C GLU A 223 8.10 -9.23 -22.98
N GLY A 224 8.10 -9.76 -21.74
CA GLY A 224 9.13 -9.51 -20.74
C GLY A 224 8.90 -8.27 -19.87
N GLU A 225 8.99 -8.48 -18.56
CA GLU A 225 9.11 -7.43 -17.55
C GLU A 225 10.25 -6.46 -17.87
N LYS A 226 9.93 -5.17 -18.07
CA LYS A 226 10.88 -4.12 -18.40
C LYS A 226 11.78 -3.84 -17.20
N LYS A 227 13.08 -4.10 -17.38
CA LYS A 227 14.10 -3.94 -16.33
C LYS A 227 14.63 -2.51 -16.28
N CYS A 228 13.83 -1.58 -15.77
CA CYS A 228 14.15 -0.15 -15.64
C CYS A 228 15.24 0.19 -14.58
N GLY A 229 16.10 -0.75 -14.22
CA GLY A 229 17.13 -0.60 -13.17
C GLY A 229 18.53 -0.19 -13.65
N LYS A 230 18.77 -0.19 -14.97
CA LYS A 230 20.04 0.30 -15.53
C LYS A 230 19.94 1.79 -15.86
N CYS A 231 21.02 2.55 -15.73
CA CYS A 231 21.02 3.97 -16.09
C CYS A 231 20.83 4.25 -17.59
N ASP A 232 21.08 3.29 -18.48
CA ASP A 232 20.79 3.39 -19.91
C ASP A 232 19.36 2.98 -20.28
N SER A 233 18.54 2.51 -19.32
CA SER A 233 17.21 1.97 -19.61
C SER A 233 16.18 3.03 -20.05
N TRP A 234 16.45 4.33 -19.88
CA TRP A 234 15.56 5.42 -20.35
C TRP A 234 15.34 5.45 -21.87
N VAL A 235 16.13 4.71 -22.64
CA VAL A 235 15.90 4.50 -24.08
C VAL A 235 14.59 3.75 -24.35
N ASP A 236 14.09 2.99 -23.37
CA ASP A 236 12.72 2.48 -23.35
C ASP A 236 11.81 3.54 -22.70
N PRO A 237 10.80 4.07 -23.41
CA PRO A 237 9.92 5.11 -22.86
C PRO A 237 9.15 4.71 -21.60
N ALA A 238 9.07 3.42 -21.25
CA ALA A 238 8.48 2.93 -20.00
C ALA A 238 9.39 3.15 -18.77
N CYS A 239 10.67 3.48 -18.98
CA CYS A 239 11.67 3.58 -17.93
C CYS A 239 12.14 5.03 -17.72
N ALA A 240 12.20 5.48 -16.46
CA ALA A 240 12.82 6.75 -16.09
C ALA A 240 13.77 6.57 -14.88
N PRO A 241 14.82 5.72 -15.01
CA PRO A 241 15.75 5.39 -13.93
C PRO A 241 16.32 6.65 -13.27
N ILE A 242 16.52 6.61 -11.95
CA ILE A 242 16.98 7.76 -11.16
C ILE A 242 18.48 7.59 -10.88
N PRO A 243 19.37 8.42 -11.45
CA PRO A 243 20.81 8.37 -11.18
C PRO A 243 21.10 8.53 -9.69
N ILE A 244 21.90 7.61 -9.15
CA ILE A 244 22.43 7.70 -7.79
C ILE A 244 23.70 8.56 -7.87
N PRO A 245 23.84 9.61 -7.03
CA PRO A 245 25.04 10.45 -7.03
C PRO A 245 26.32 9.65 -6.74
N GLU A 246 27.43 10.01 -7.37
CA GLU A 246 28.73 9.37 -7.08
C GLU A 246 29.10 9.45 -5.59
N ALA A 247 28.77 10.56 -4.93
CA ALA A 247 29.01 10.77 -3.50
C ALA A 247 27.88 10.25 -2.58
N ASP A 248 26.98 9.37 -3.04
CA ASP A 248 25.89 8.83 -2.21
C ASP A 248 26.41 7.97 -1.05
N PRO A 249 26.22 8.37 0.22
CA PRO A 249 26.87 7.71 1.35
C PRO A 249 26.26 6.36 1.74
N HIS A 250 25.12 5.95 1.16
CA HIS A 250 24.43 4.71 1.52
C HIS A 250 24.33 3.73 0.35
N LEU A 251 23.97 4.23 -0.82
CA LEU A 251 23.82 3.41 -2.02
C LEU A 251 25.14 3.30 -2.79
N ASN A 252 26.13 4.15 -2.52
CA ASN A 252 27.45 4.11 -3.14
C ASN A 252 28.66 4.14 -2.15
N PRO A 253 28.68 3.34 -1.06
CA PRO A 253 29.78 3.43 -0.08
C PRO A 253 31.10 2.82 -0.58
N HIS A 254 31.05 1.94 -1.59
CA HIS A 254 32.17 1.04 -1.96
C HIS A 254 32.34 0.78 -3.47
N LEU A 255 31.83 1.63 -4.39
CA LEU A 255 32.22 1.48 -5.79
C LEU A 255 33.73 1.74 -5.93
N THR A 256 34.47 0.66 -6.17
CA THR A 256 35.85 0.75 -6.61
C THR A 256 35.89 1.38 -8.01
N PHE A 257 36.97 2.10 -8.32
CA PHE A 257 37.22 2.80 -9.59
C PHE A 257 37.07 1.94 -10.87
N SER A 258 36.87 0.63 -10.72
CA SER A 258 36.69 -0.36 -11.79
C SER A 258 35.24 -0.60 -12.22
N ASP A 259 34.23 -0.20 -11.45
CA ASP A 259 32.83 -0.47 -11.81
C ASP A 259 32.32 0.56 -12.82
N ARG A 260 32.46 0.25 -14.12
CA ARG A 260 32.12 1.17 -15.23
C ARG A 260 30.62 1.41 -15.43
N ASN A 261 29.77 0.83 -14.60
CA ASN A 261 28.32 0.95 -14.69
C ASN A 261 27.81 1.94 -13.63
N LYS A 262 27.49 3.17 -14.04
CA LYS A 262 26.76 4.15 -13.21
C LYS A 262 25.52 3.45 -12.63
N ARG A 263 25.27 3.58 -11.33
CA ARG A 263 24.13 2.96 -10.66
C ARG A 263 22.93 3.90 -10.66
N CYS A 264 21.75 3.34 -10.88
CA CYS A 264 20.48 4.04 -10.81
C CYS A 264 19.52 3.26 -9.90
N LEU A 265 18.60 3.98 -9.26
CA LEU A 265 17.41 3.36 -8.68
C LEU A 265 16.46 2.96 -9.83
N PRO A 266 15.84 1.77 -9.75
CA PRO A 266 14.84 1.37 -10.73
C PRO A 266 13.60 2.26 -10.64
N PHE A 267 13.10 2.72 -11.79
CA PHE A 267 11.83 3.43 -11.84
C PHE A 267 11.13 3.16 -13.17
N THR A 268 10.01 2.42 -13.09
CA THR A 268 9.08 2.17 -14.18
C THR A 268 7.97 3.22 -14.13
N ARG A 269 7.64 3.83 -15.26
CA ARG A 269 6.54 4.78 -15.39
C ARG A 269 5.18 4.10 -15.23
N SER A 270 4.18 4.85 -14.78
CA SER A 270 2.82 4.32 -14.62
C SER A 270 2.10 4.21 -15.97
N GLY A 271 1.29 3.17 -16.12
CA GLY A 271 0.40 2.99 -17.26
C GLY A 271 -0.66 4.09 -17.28
N ALA A 272 -0.93 4.62 -18.48
CA ALA A 272 -1.78 5.78 -18.67
C ALA A 272 -2.46 5.76 -20.04
N LEU A 273 -3.63 6.41 -20.11
CA LEU A 273 -4.29 6.69 -21.39
C LEU A 273 -3.78 8.03 -21.94
N GLY A 274 -3.50 8.05 -23.25
CA GLY A 274 -3.11 9.27 -23.97
C GLY A 274 -4.30 10.18 -24.21
N GLY A 275 -4.20 11.44 -23.78
CA GLY A 275 -5.21 12.48 -23.94
C GLY A 275 -4.65 13.74 -24.63
N ARG A 276 -5.50 14.78 -24.71
CA ARG A 276 -5.09 16.14 -25.05
C ARG A 276 -5.76 17.15 -24.13
N ASP A 277 -5.02 18.18 -23.74
CA ASP A 277 -5.58 19.33 -23.02
C ASP A 277 -6.34 20.30 -23.96
N SER A 278 -6.93 21.35 -23.39
CA SER A 278 -7.65 22.39 -24.12
C SER A 278 -6.76 23.23 -25.07
N SER A 279 -5.44 23.17 -24.92
CA SER A 279 -4.45 23.79 -25.82
C SER A 279 -3.97 22.83 -26.92
N GLY A 280 -4.44 21.57 -26.90
CA GLY A 280 -4.06 20.52 -27.85
C GLY A 280 -2.76 19.78 -27.51
N ARG A 281 -2.09 20.11 -26.38
CA ARG A 281 -0.89 19.38 -25.92
C ARG A 281 -1.28 17.99 -25.45
N THR A 282 -0.40 17.02 -25.68
CA THR A 282 -0.59 15.64 -25.21
C THR A 282 -0.59 15.59 -23.68
N THR A 283 -1.55 14.87 -23.10
CA THR A 283 -1.62 14.57 -21.67
C THR A 283 -1.60 13.07 -21.43
N LEU A 284 -1.34 12.66 -20.19
CA LEU A 284 -1.44 11.29 -19.73
C LEU A 284 -2.34 11.21 -18.50
N ASP A 285 -3.34 10.34 -18.57
CA ASP A 285 -4.24 10.06 -17.46
C ASP A 285 -3.97 8.65 -16.93
N GLN A 286 -3.28 8.58 -15.79
CA GLN A 286 -2.96 7.33 -15.11
C GLN A 286 -4.23 6.63 -14.64
N LEU A 287 -4.17 5.30 -14.54
CA LEU A 287 -5.29 4.46 -14.11
C LEU A 287 -5.12 3.96 -12.68
N SER A 288 -6.22 3.89 -11.94
CA SER A 288 -6.30 3.09 -10.72
C SER A 288 -6.86 1.71 -11.00
N LEU A 289 -6.23 0.63 -10.54
CA LEU A 289 -6.75 -0.74 -10.69
C LEU A 289 -7.68 -1.19 -9.54
N ASN A 290 -7.87 -0.36 -8.52
CA ASN A 290 -8.82 -0.64 -7.44
C ASN A 290 -10.18 0.01 -7.68
N THR A 291 -11.21 -0.49 -6.98
CA THR A 291 -12.46 0.25 -6.80
C THR A 291 -12.16 1.55 -6.06
N ALA A 292 -12.83 2.64 -6.43
CA ALA A 292 -12.57 3.93 -5.81
C ALA A 292 -13.24 4.12 -4.44
N PHE A 293 -13.89 3.08 -3.89
CA PHE A 293 -14.76 3.19 -2.73
C PHE A 293 -14.14 2.50 -1.51
N PHE A 294 -14.54 2.93 -0.31
CA PHE A 294 -14.23 2.23 0.94
C PHE A 294 -15.05 0.94 1.05
N ASP A 295 -14.73 -0.08 0.24
CA ASP A 295 -15.50 -1.31 0.10
C ASP A 295 -14.73 -2.60 0.42
N LEU A 296 -13.58 -2.46 1.10
CA LEU A 296 -12.71 -3.57 1.51
C LEU A 296 -12.32 -4.46 0.31
N SER A 297 -12.07 -3.86 -0.84
CA SER A 297 -11.41 -4.48 -1.99
C SER A 297 -10.07 -5.11 -1.59
N THR A 298 -9.39 -4.58 -0.56
CA THR A 298 -8.23 -5.21 0.10
C THR A 298 -8.48 -6.66 0.56
N VAL A 299 -9.72 -7.01 0.90
CA VAL A 299 -10.15 -8.31 1.41
C VAL A 299 -10.94 -9.08 0.34
N TYR A 300 -11.82 -8.39 -0.38
CA TYR A 300 -12.79 -8.99 -1.32
C TYR A 300 -12.35 -8.98 -2.80
N GLY A 301 -11.32 -8.22 -3.16
CA GLY A 301 -10.85 -8.02 -4.53
C GLY A 301 -11.63 -6.94 -5.29
N SER A 302 -10.93 -6.27 -6.21
CA SER A 302 -11.44 -5.17 -7.06
C SER A 302 -12.14 -5.64 -8.35
N ASP A 303 -12.33 -6.95 -8.51
CA ASP A 303 -12.99 -7.59 -9.65
C ASP A 303 -13.56 -8.98 -9.29
N HIS A 304 -14.38 -9.54 -10.19
CA HIS A 304 -15.05 -10.83 -9.94
C HIS A 304 -14.10 -12.04 -9.95
N CYS A 305 -13.00 -12.04 -10.71
CA CYS A 305 -12.05 -13.15 -10.76
C CYS A 305 -11.26 -13.26 -9.47
N ARG A 306 -10.76 -12.12 -8.96
CA ARG A 306 -10.09 -12.04 -7.65
C ARG A 306 -11.07 -12.39 -6.53
N GLY A 307 -12.25 -11.77 -6.52
CA GLY A 307 -13.29 -12.01 -5.51
C GLY A 307 -13.86 -13.42 -5.51
N ARG A 308 -13.94 -14.09 -6.68
CA ARG A 308 -14.28 -15.52 -6.75
C ARG A 308 -13.24 -16.38 -6.04
N THR A 309 -11.97 -15.99 -6.08
CA THR A 309 -10.86 -16.79 -5.59
C THR A 309 -10.68 -16.71 -4.08
N VAL A 310 -10.92 -15.54 -3.48
CA VAL A 310 -10.84 -15.35 -2.03
C VAL A 310 -12.05 -15.91 -1.25
N ARG A 311 -13.11 -16.37 -1.94
CA ARG A 311 -14.35 -16.89 -1.35
C ARG A 311 -14.40 -18.42 -1.30
N LEU A 312 -14.89 -18.99 -0.19
CA LEU A 312 -15.01 -20.43 0.02
C LEU A 312 -16.27 -21.05 -0.59
N TYR A 313 -17.32 -20.24 -0.78
CA TYR A 313 -18.66 -20.68 -1.22
C TYR A 313 -19.35 -21.68 -0.28
N SER A 314 -18.99 -21.65 1.00
CA SER A 314 -19.69 -22.41 2.03
C SER A 314 -19.78 -21.60 3.33
N GLY A 315 -20.98 -21.50 3.90
CA GLY A 315 -21.28 -20.68 5.08
C GLY A 315 -21.20 -19.17 4.84
N GLY A 316 -21.24 -18.73 3.58
CA GLY A 316 -20.95 -17.37 3.14
C GLY A 316 -19.51 -16.92 3.40
N ARG A 317 -18.58 -17.85 3.67
CA ARG A 317 -17.23 -17.54 4.19
C ARG A 317 -16.19 -17.25 3.11
N MET A 318 -15.12 -16.59 3.54
CA MET A 318 -13.87 -16.43 2.80
C MET A 318 -12.95 -17.63 3.00
N VAL A 319 -12.03 -17.85 2.06
CA VAL A 319 -10.98 -18.88 2.18
C VAL A 319 -10.03 -18.50 3.30
N GLU A 320 -9.82 -19.43 4.23
CA GLU A 320 -8.84 -19.30 5.30
C GLU A 320 -8.05 -20.61 5.44
N VAL A 321 -6.80 -20.51 5.88
CA VAL A 321 -5.96 -21.65 6.25
C VAL A 321 -5.63 -21.57 7.73
N MET A 322 -5.65 -22.72 8.42
CA MET A 322 -5.26 -22.81 9.82
C MET A 322 -3.76 -22.99 9.92
N ALA A 323 -3.09 -22.19 10.76
CA ALA A 323 -1.68 -22.40 11.05
C ALA A 323 -1.51 -23.71 11.83
N MET A 324 -0.74 -24.65 11.26
CA MET A 324 -0.43 -25.92 11.92
C MET A 324 0.52 -25.68 13.08
N GLY A 325 -0.02 -25.63 14.30
CA GLY A 325 0.76 -25.51 15.52
C GLY A 325 1.59 -26.77 15.75
N GLY A 326 2.93 -26.62 15.76
CA GLY A 326 3.86 -27.68 16.15
C GLY A 326 3.82 -27.95 17.65
N GLY A 327 2.75 -28.59 18.13
CA GLY A 327 2.71 -29.17 19.47
C GLY A 327 3.65 -30.37 19.55
N SER A 328 4.49 -30.43 20.58
CA SER A 328 5.46 -31.51 20.83
C SER A 328 4.82 -32.89 21.05
N ASP A 329 3.51 -32.94 21.26
CA ASP A 329 2.83 -34.07 21.88
C ASP A 329 2.02 -34.90 20.86
N GLY A 330 2.21 -34.65 19.55
CA GLY A 330 1.56 -35.38 18.45
C GLY A 330 0.05 -35.17 18.30
N GLN A 331 -0.61 -34.56 19.30
CA GLN A 331 -1.98 -34.09 19.22
C GLN A 331 -2.01 -32.70 18.60
N GLY A 332 -2.16 -32.64 17.26
CA GLY A 332 -2.31 -31.40 16.51
C GLY A 332 -3.63 -30.70 16.81
N GLN A 333 -3.74 -30.06 17.97
CA GLN A 333 -4.85 -29.16 18.29
C GLN A 333 -4.61 -27.81 17.58
N GLY A 334 -5.40 -27.54 16.55
CA GLY A 334 -5.41 -26.25 15.85
C GLY A 334 -5.96 -25.15 16.77
N LEU A 335 -5.06 -24.46 17.48
CA LEU A 335 -5.38 -23.37 18.41
C LEU A 335 -5.23 -21.96 17.81
N GLY A 336 -5.06 -21.84 16.49
CA GLY A 336 -4.97 -20.57 15.79
C GLY A 336 -6.24 -20.27 14.98
N ARG A 337 -6.67 -19.01 14.97
CA ARG A 337 -7.70 -18.52 14.04
C ARG A 337 -7.14 -18.44 12.61
N GLY A 338 -8.03 -18.48 11.61
CA GLY A 338 -7.66 -18.52 10.19
C GLY A 338 -6.75 -17.38 9.71
N PHE A 339 -5.91 -17.71 8.73
CA PHE A 339 -5.05 -16.79 7.96
C PHE A 339 -5.47 -16.81 6.49
N PRO A 340 -5.13 -15.79 5.67
CA PRO A 340 -5.30 -15.87 4.23
C PRO A 340 -4.54 -17.06 3.63
N PRO A 341 -5.01 -17.67 2.52
CA PRO A 341 -4.30 -18.76 1.85
C PRO A 341 -2.92 -18.31 1.36
N GLN A 342 -1.96 -19.24 1.25
CA GLN A 342 -0.60 -18.94 0.77
C GLN A 342 -0.33 -19.52 -0.61
N LEU A 343 0.21 -18.70 -1.53
CA LEU A 343 0.46 -19.04 -2.93
C LEU A 343 1.90 -18.82 -3.34
N ASP A 344 2.36 -19.62 -4.30
CA ASP A 344 3.74 -19.63 -4.77
C ASP A 344 4.17 -18.40 -5.61
N GLN A 345 5.46 -18.40 -5.95
CA GLN A 345 6.15 -17.34 -6.67
C GLN A 345 5.64 -17.05 -8.09
N ARG A 346 4.78 -17.90 -8.68
CA ARG A 346 4.10 -17.58 -9.96
C ARG A 346 3.09 -16.44 -9.80
N HIS A 347 2.62 -16.19 -8.59
CA HIS A 347 1.72 -15.09 -8.24
C HIS A 347 2.48 -13.93 -7.57
N PHE A 348 3.54 -14.22 -6.82
CA PHE A 348 4.28 -13.22 -6.05
C PHE A 348 5.79 -13.33 -6.25
N LYS A 349 6.32 -12.62 -7.26
CA LYS A 349 7.75 -12.64 -7.62
C LYS A 349 8.68 -12.35 -6.43
N ASN A 350 8.29 -11.37 -5.61
CA ASN A 350 9.13 -10.81 -4.54
C ASN A 350 9.02 -11.57 -3.20
N CYS A 351 8.33 -12.72 -3.14
CA CYS A 351 8.21 -13.50 -1.89
C CYS A 351 9.57 -13.91 -1.30
N ARG A 352 9.76 -13.61 -0.01
CA ARG A 352 11.00 -13.89 0.74
C ARG A 352 10.90 -15.05 1.73
N THR A 353 9.81 -15.80 1.70
CA THR A 353 9.64 -17.01 2.52
C THR A 353 10.44 -18.19 1.96
N ALA A 354 10.79 -19.16 2.80
CA ALA A 354 11.60 -20.32 2.40
C ALA A 354 10.96 -21.16 1.27
N HIS A 355 9.63 -21.28 1.28
CA HIS A 355 8.86 -21.97 0.24
C HIS A 355 8.46 -21.05 -0.93
N ARG A 356 8.89 -19.78 -0.91
CA ARG A 356 8.56 -18.76 -1.92
C ARG A 356 7.05 -18.53 -2.08
N SER A 357 6.31 -18.67 -0.99
CA SER A 357 4.87 -18.46 -0.91
C SER A 357 4.49 -17.29 0.00
N CYS A 358 3.48 -16.52 -0.38
CA CYS A 358 2.95 -15.38 0.37
C CYS A 358 1.42 -15.42 0.47
N PHE A 359 0.83 -14.63 1.36
CA PHE A 359 -0.62 -14.56 1.53
C PHE A 359 -1.33 -14.02 0.29
N PHE A 360 -2.48 -14.58 -0.04
CA PHE A 360 -3.34 -14.08 -1.09
C PHE A 360 -4.60 -13.47 -0.48
N SER A 361 -4.81 -12.19 -0.77
CA SER A 361 -5.94 -11.39 -0.31
C SER A 361 -6.57 -10.66 -1.50
N GLY A 362 -7.55 -9.80 -1.24
CA GLY A 362 -8.19 -9.00 -2.27
C GLY A 362 -7.21 -8.06 -3.00
N ASP A 363 -6.32 -7.41 -2.25
CA ASP A 363 -5.16 -6.65 -2.76
C ASP A 363 -3.89 -7.52 -2.80
N GLU A 364 -3.02 -7.29 -3.78
CA GLU A 364 -1.78 -8.06 -3.98
C GLU A 364 -0.62 -7.60 -3.08
N ARG A 365 -0.65 -6.34 -2.64
CA ARG A 365 0.38 -5.74 -1.78
C ARG A 365 0.17 -6.11 -0.31
N SER A 366 -0.77 -7.00 0.02
CA SER A 366 -1.07 -7.48 1.38
C SER A 366 0.13 -8.06 2.14
N ASN A 367 1.23 -8.36 1.42
CA ASN A 367 2.48 -8.87 1.96
C ASN A 367 3.60 -7.83 2.03
N GLU A 368 3.32 -6.54 1.79
CA GLU A 368 4.35 -5.50 1.76
C GLU A 368 5.12 -5.49 3.08
N ASN A 369 4.46 -5.37 4.23
CA ASN A 369 5.08 -5.53 5.56
C ASN A 369 4.20 -6.32 6.55
N LEU A 370 4.78 -6.71 7.69
CA LEU A 370 4.12 -7.54 8.70
C LEU A 370 2.93 -6.85 9.42
N GLY A 371 2.97 -5.54 9.61
CA GLY A 371 1.85 -4.79 10.19
C GLY A 371 0.65 -4.71 9.24
N LEU A 372 0.90 -4.58 7.93
CA LEU A 372 -0.15 -4.62 6.90
C LEU A 372 -0.80 -6.00 6.84
N MET A 373 -0.01 -7.09 6.84
CA MET A 373 -0.51 -8.47 6.87
C MET A 373 -1.51 -8.69 8.03
N ILE A 374 -1.24 -8.13 9.21
CA ILE A 374 -2.13 -8.22 10.38
C ILE A 374 -3.49 -7.56 10.11
N MET A 375 -3.53 -6.42 9.42
CA MET A 375 -4.80 -5.78 9.06
C MET A 375 -5.63 -6.63 8.09
N HIS A 376 -5.01 -7.24 7.07
CA HIS A 376 -5.69 -8.19 6.19
C HIS A 376 -6.23 -9.41 6.95
N ILE A 377 -5.44 -9.98 7.87
CA ILE A 377 -5.85 -11.10 8.73
C ILE A 377 -7.06 -10.70 9.59
N VAL A 378 -7.04 -9.51 10.20
CA VAL A 378 -8.10 -9.01 11.07
C VAL A 378 -9.43 -8.85 10.32
N PHE A 379 -9.44 -8.19 9.16
CA PHE A 379 -10.69 -7.98 8.41
C PHE A 379 -11.21 -9.25 7.70
N LEU A 380 -10.32 -10.20 7.36
CA LEU A 380 -10.70 -11.56 6.93
C LEU A 380 -11.42 -12.32 8.06
N ARG A 381 -10.84 -12.32 9.27
CA ARG A 381 -11.42 -12.98 10.45
C ARG A 381 -12.75 -12.34 10.86
N GLU A 382 -12.90 -11.02 10.72
CA GLU A 382 -14.16 -10.34 11.03
C GLU A 382 -15.27 -10.80 10.08
N HIS A 383 -15.00 -10.87 8.77
CA HIS A 383 -15.96 -11.41 7.80
C HIS A 383 -16.41 -12.83 8.18
N ASN A 384 -15.47 -13.75 8.42
CA ASN A 384 -15.79 -15.14 8.75
C ASN A 384 -16.55 -15.24 10.09
N THR A 385 -16.25 -14.36 11.06
CA THR A 385 -16.97 -14.25 12.33
C THR A 385 -18.42 -13.80 12.13
N ILE A 386 -18.65 -12.79 11.30
CA ILE A 386 -20.00 -12.31 10.95
C ILE A 386 -20.78 -13.39 10.19
N ALA A 387 -20.19 -13.98 9.15
CA ALA A 387 -20.81 -15.01 8.32
C ALA A 387 -21.24 -16.24 9.14
N ASN A 388 -20.40 -16.72 10.05
CA ASN A 388 -20.73 -17.81 10.98
C ASN A 388 -21.94 -17.47 11.88
N ARG A 389 -21.99 -16.24 12.42
CA ARG A 389 -23.10 -15.80 13.30
C ARG A 389 -24.39 -15.59 12.51
N LEU A 390 -24.32 -15.04 11.29
CA LEU A 390 -25.49 -14.91 10.39
C LEU A 390 -26.03 -16.27 9.96
N THR A 391 -25.17 -17.26 9.69
CA THR A 391 -25.59 -18.64 9.36
C THR A 391 -26.41 -19.26 10.49
N GLN A 392 -26.02 -19.02 11.75
CA GLN A 392 -26.75 -19.50 12.92
C GLN A 392 -28.07 -18.75 13.15
N LEU A 393 -28.07 -17.43 12.92
CA LEU A 393 -29.22 -16.56 13.14
C LEU A 393 -30.32 -16.76 12.08
N ASN A 394 -29.91 -16.87 10.82
CA ASN A 394 -30.77 -16.93 9.64
C ASN A 394 -30.48 -18.23 8.84
N ALA A 395 -30.75 -19.38 9.46
CA ALA A 395 -30.54 -20.71 8.86
C ALA A 395 -31.40 -21.02 7.60
N HIS A 396 -32.06 -20.02 7.03
CA HIS A 396 -32.79 -20.05 5.76
C HIS A 396 -32.13 -19.23 4.64
N TRP A 397 -31.05 -18.50 4.94
CA TRP A 397 -30.27 -17.80 3.94
C TRP A 397 -29.37 -18.77 3.16
N ASP A 398 -29.23 -18.53 1.86
CA ASP A 398 -28.26 -19.23 1.02
C ASP A 398 -26.84 -18.66 1.23
N ASP A 399 -25.83 -19.36 0.71
CA ASP A 399 -24.41 -18.95 0.82
C ASP A 399 -24.17 -17.51 0.33
N GLU A 400 -24.83 -17.10 -0.76
CA GLU A 400 -24.72 -15.76 -1.34
C GLU A 400 -25.27 -14.68 -0.42
N THR A 401 -26.46 -14.89 0.15
CA THR A 401 -27.07 -13.92 1.07
C THR A 401 -26.19 -13.73 2.31
N ILE A 402 -25.66 -14.82 2.87
CA ILE A 402 -24.76 -14.76 4.04
C ILE A 402 -23.46 -14.01 3.69
N PHE A 403 -22.84 -14.32 2.55
CA PHE A 403 -21.63 -13.64 2.08
C PHE A 403 -21.84 -12.13 1.88
N GLN A 404 -22.91 -11.72 1.20
CA GLN A 404 -23.17 -10.32 0.90
C GLN A 404 -23.57 -9.52 2.14
N GLU A 405 -24.34 -10.11 3.06
CA GLU A 405 -24.67 -9.48 4.34
C GLU A 405 -23.42 -9.35 5.23
N ALA A 406 -22.58 -10.39 5.33
CA ALA A 406 -21.32 -10.32 6.06
C ALA A 406 -20.35 -9.29 5.46
N ARG A 407 -20.24 -9.23 4.14
CA ARG A 407 -19.47 -8.21 3.42
C ARG A 407 -20.00 -6.80 3.70
N ARG A 408 -21.31 -6.56 3.60
CA ARG A 408 -21.92 -5.24 3.87
C ARG A 408 -21.72 -4.80 5.31
N ILE A 409 -21.85 -5.69 6.29
CA ILE A 409 -21.63 -5.38 7.70
C ILE A 409 -20.17 -4.99 7.96
N ASN A 410 -19.22 -5.79 7.46
CA ASN A 410 -17.78 -5.53 7.63
C ASN A 410 -17.36 -4.21 6.96
N ILE A 411 -17.86 -3.93 5.75
CA ILE A 411 -17.69 -2.64 5.07
C ILE A 411 -18.28 -1.49 5.90
N ALA A 412 -19.47 -1.66 6.48
CA ALA A 412 -20.10 -0.62 7.28
C ALA A 412 -19.33 -0.33 8.59
N GLN A 413 -18.77 -1.35 9.25
CA GLN A 413 -17.88 -1.16 10.41
C GLN A 413 -16.61 -0.40 9.98
N TYR A 414 -16.00 -0.81 8.86
CA TYR A 414 -14.80 -0.17 8.31
C TYR A 414 -15.04 1.30 7.94
N GLN A 415 -16.09 1.61 7.16
CA GLN A 415 -16.48 2.98 6.82
C GLN A 415 -16.79 3.82 8.07
N HIS A 416 -17.47 3.25 9.08
CA HIS A 416 -17.72 3.95 10.33
C HIS A 416 -16.42 4.29 11.06
N ILE A 417 -15.52 3.31 11.26
CA ILE A 417 -14.22 3.48 11.93
C ILE A 417 -13.37 4.55 11.21
N ILE A 418 -13.33 4.52 9.87
CA ILE A 418 -12.58 5.50 9.07
C ILE A 418 -13.02 6.93 9.40
N PHE A 419 -14.31 7.24 9.26
CA PHE A 419 -14.80 8.61 9.41
C PHE A 419 -15.00 9.02 10.88
N LYS A 420 -15.14 8.05 11.80
CA LYS A 420 -15.35 8.30 13.23
C LYS A 420 -14.06 8.42 14.03
N GLU A 421 -13.08 7.55 13.76
CA GLU A 421 -11.88 7.37 14.60
C GLU A 421 -10.60 7.80 13.87
N PHE A 422 -10.42 7.45 12.59
CA PHE A 422 -9.18 7.68 11.85
C PHE A 422 -9.09 9.11 11.27
N LEU A 423 -10.03 9.49 10.40
CA LEU A 423 -9.95 10.72 9.61
C LEU A 423 -9.85 12.00 10.47
N PRO A 424 -10.57 12.15 11.60
CA PRO A 424 -10.41 13.31 12.49
C PRO A 424 -8.99 13.51 13.03
N LEU A 425 -8.21 12.43 13.19
CA LEU A 425 -6.82 12.47 13.66
C LEU A 425 -5.85 12.83 12.53
N LEU A 426 -6.23 12.54 11.27
CA LEU A 426 -5.43 12.87 10.10
C LEU A 426 -5.55 14.36 9.74
N VAL A 427 -6.77 14.84 9.51
CA VAL A 427 -7.04 16.19 8.96
C VAL A 427 -7.50 17.24 9.99
N GLY A 428 -7.73 16.83 11.24
CA GLY A 428 -8.20 17.71 12.31
C GLY A 428 -9.70 18.00 12.27
N ARG A 429 -10.27 18.33 13.44
CA ARG A 429 -11.72 18.53 13.61
C ARG A 429 -12.29 19.72 12.83
N GLU A 430 -11.49 20.75 12.60
CA GLU A 430 -11.91 21.92 11.82
C GLU A 430 -12.19 21.55 10.37
N ARG A 431 -11.35 20.72 9.75
CA ARG A 431 -11.55 20.22 8.39
C ARG A 431 -12.69 19.20 8.31
N MET A 432 -12.84 18.33 9.32
CA MET A 432 -14.01 17.45 9.43
C MET A 432 -15.32 18.26 9.35
N ALA A 433 -15.46 19.28 10.20
CA ALA A 433 -16.65 20.11 10.25
C ALA A 433 -16.86 20.96 8.97
N HIS A 434 -15.78 21.53 8.42
CA HIS A 434 -15.85 22.33 7.18
C HIS A 434 -16.40 21.52 6.00
N TYR A 435 -15.93 20.27 5.84
CA TYR A 435 -16.36 19.37 4.77
C TYR A 435 -17.53 18.46 5.17
N GLN A 436 -18.11 18.63 6.38
CA GLN A 436 -19.22 17.84 6.91
C GLN A 436 -18.95 16.33 6.85
N LEU A 437 -17.77 15.92 7.30
CA LEU A 437 -17.28 14.53 7.20
C LEU A 437 -17.68 13.68 8.40
N GLU A 438 -18.27 14.25 9.46
CA GLU A 438 -18.74 13.48 10.60
C GLU A 438 -19.86 12.48 10.22
N PRO A 439 -19.79 11.23 10.73
CA PRO A 439 -20.93 10.32 10.76
C PRO A 439 -22.16 10.95 11.43
N LEU A 440 -23.36 10.64 10.94
CA LEU A 440 -24.59 11.06 11.59
C LEU A 440 -24.79 10.31 12.91
N THR A 441 -25.46 10.94 13.85
CA THR A 441 -25.81 10.34 15.15
C THR A 441 -27.09 9.50 15.10
N SER A 442 -27.95 9.71 14.10
CA SER A 442 -29.20 9.00 13.88
C SER A 442 -29.70 9.20 12.43
N GLY A 443 -30.69 8.42 12.01
CA GLY A 443 -31.32 8.57 10.69
C GLY A 443 -30.47 8.09 9.52
N TYR A 444 -30.93 8.40 8.31
CA TYR A 444 -30.27 8.07 7.04
C TYR A 444 -29.57 9.28 6.43
N TYR A 445 -28.39 9.07 5.84
CA TYR A 445 -27.70 10.06 5.03
C TYR A 445 -28.41 10.27 3.69
N GLN A 446 -28.53 11.53 3.28
CA GLN A 446 -29.24 11.97 2.07
C GLN A 446 -28.34 12.77 1.11
N GLY A 447 -27.01 12.75 1.34
CA GLY A 447 -26.04 13.52 0.55
C GLY A 447 -25.45 12.76 -0.66
N TYR A 448 -26.02 11.60 -1.01
CA TYR A 448 -25.63 10.89 -2.23
C TYR A 448 -25.94 11.75 -3.46
N ASP A 449 -24.96 11.88 -4.35
CA ASP A 449 -25.04 12.73 -5.52
C ASP A 449 -24.40 12.03 -6.72
N ALA A 450 -25.23 11.58 -7.66
CA ALA A 450 -24.81 10.88 -8.86
C ALA A 450 -24.05 11.78 -9.88
N THR A 451 -23.89 13.08 -9.62
CA THR A 451 -23.06 13.98 -10.43
C THR A 451 -21.62 14.09 -9.92
N VAL A 452 -21.35 13.67 -8.67
CA VAL A 452 -20.00 13.69 -8.09
C VAL A 452 -19.20 12.52 -8.65
N ASN A 453 -17.96 12.79 -9.09
CA ASN A 453 -17.04 11.75 -9.56
C ASN A 453 -16.44 11.00 -8.34
N PRO A 454 -16.64 9.68 -8.20
CA PRO A 454 -16.06 8.88 -7.12
C PRO A 454 -14.56 8.60 -7.32
N GLY A 455 -13.96 8.88 -8.48
CA GLY A 455 -12.58 8.51 -8.78
C GLY A 455 -11.55 9.05 -7.77
N ILE A 456 -10.47 8.30 -7.59
CA ILE A 456 -9.36 8.72 -6.73
C ILE A 456 -8.54 9.80 -7.44
N LEU A 457 -8.43 10.97 -6.80
CA LEU A 457 -7.66 12.10 -7.28
C LEU A 457 -6.19 11.72 -7.38
N ASN A 458 -5.55 12.08 -8.49
CA ASN A 458 -4.14 11.77 -8.71
C ASN A 458 -3.25 12.41 -7.64
N GLU A 459 -3.58 13.63 -7.20
CA GLU A 459 -2.92 14.33 -6.09
C GLU A 459 -3.02 13.58 -4.76
N PHE A 460 -4.14 12.89 -4.52
CA PHE A 460 -4.41 12.15 -3.30
C PHE A 460 -3.48 10.94 -3.19
N SER A 461 -3.54 10.05 -4.19
CA SER A 461 -2.77 8.78 -4.22
C SER A 461 -1.27 8.98 -4.44
N THR A 462 -0.89 10.02 -5.17
CA THR A 462 0.49 10.21 -5.62
C THR A 462 1.29 11.09 -4.67
N ALA A 463 0.63 11.92 -3.85
CA ALA A 463 1.30 12.77 -2.86
C ALA A 463 0.61 12.77 -1.48
N ALA A 464 -0.64 13.25 -1.38
CA ALA A 464 -1.19 13.64 -0.09
C ALA A 464 -1.40 12.47 0.89
N PHE A 465 -1.82 11.29 0.41
CA PHE A 465 -2.04 10.11 1.25
C PHE A 465 -0.77 9.27 1.45
N ARG A 466 0.29 9.55 0.69
CA ARG A 466 1.66 9.01 0.90
C ARG A 466 2.36 9.59 2.14
N VAL A 467 1.72 10.52 2.84
CA VAL A 467 2.17 11.12 4.11
C VAL A 467 2.48 10.07 5.18
N GLY A 468 1.85 8.89 5.14
CA GLY A 468 2.15 7.77 6.03
C GLY A 468 3.61 7.32 6.02
N HIS A 469 4.34 7.50 4.90
CA HIS A 469 5.73 7.04 4.77
C HIS A 469 6.72 7.71 5.74
N THR A 470 6.44 8.92 6.24
CA THR A 470 7.28 9.61 7.22
C THR A 470 7.01 9.13 8.66
N MET A 471 5.83 8.56 8.87
CA MET A 471 5.37 8.07 10.18
C MET A 471 5.97 6.69 10.55
N VAL A 472 6.66 6.02 9.61
CA VAL A 472 7.16 4.65 9.73
C VAL A 472 8.49 4.58 10.52
N PRO A 473 8.64 3.68 11.51
CA PRO A 473 9.92 3.42 12.19
C PRO A 473 10.80 2.43 11.41
N ASP A 474 12.12 2.50 11.59
CA ASP A 474 13.05 1.49 11.03
C ASP A 474 12.76 0.07 11.54
N HIS A 475 12.26 -0.07 12.78
CA HIS A 475 11.98 -1.35 13.42
C HIS A 475 10.54 -1.40 13.98
N LEU A 476 9.89 -2.56 13.90
CA LEU A 476 8.64 -2.86 14.59
C LEU A 476 8.95 -3.41 15.99
N THR A 477 8.38 -2.81 17.03
CA THR A 477 8.46 -3.35 18.40
C THR A 477 7.58 -4.61 18.53
N LEU A 478 8.05 -5.60 19.29
CA LEU A 478 7.25 -6.70 19.80
C LEU A 478 6.99 -6.43 21.28
N ALA A 479 5.74 -6.46 21.73
CA ALA A 479 5.37 -6.19 23.12
C ALA A 479 4.77 -7.40 23.85
N ASP A 480 4.73 -7.34 25.18
CA ASP A 480 4.03 -8.27 26.07
C ASP A 480 2.56 -7.87 26.30
N SER A 481 1.83 -8.61 27.15
CA SER A 481 0.42 -8.33 27.45
C SER A 481 0.21 -7.05 28.28
N SER A 482 1.28 -6.51 28.88
CA SER A 482 1.31 -5.23 29.58
C SER A 482 1.79 -4.07 28.69
N PHE A 483 1.89 -4.31 27.37
CA PHE A 483 2.40 -3.37 26.36
C PHE A 483 3.87 -2.95 26.57
N LEU A 484 4.65 -3.72 27.36
CA LEU A 484 6.08 -3.49 27.54
C LEU A 484 6.87 -4.13 26.37
N PRO A 485 7.95 -3.49 25.89
CA PRO A 485 8.74 -4.01 24.79
C PRO A 485 9.51 -5.27 25.20
N LEU A 486 9.30 -6.36 24.45
CA LEU A 486 10.03 -7.62 24.55
C LEU A 486 11.25 -7.68 23.62
N ALA A 487 11.08 -7.18 22.40
CA ALA A 487 12.08 -7.21 21.33
C ALA A 487 11.73 -6.20 20.23
N SER A 488 12.54 -6.15 19.17
CA SER A 488 12.19 -5.45 17.93
C SER A 488 12.63 -6.25 16.70
N VAL A 489 11.96 -6.03 15.57
CA VAL A 489 12.24 -6.63 14.27
C VAL A 489 12.52 -5.51 13.27
N SER A 490 13.59 -5.62 12.48
CA SER A 490 13.86 -4.64 11.43
C SER A 490 12.77 -4.68 10.36
N LEU A 491 12.22 -3.53 9.98
CA LEU A 491 11.18 -3.43 8.95
C LEU A 491 11.64 -4.11 7.64
N VAL A 492 12.91 -3.95 7.28
CA VAL A 492 13.55 -4.55 6.10
C VAL A 492 13.42 -6.08 6.07
N GLN A 493 13.44 -6.74 7.24
CA GLN A 493 13.31 -8.19 7.38
C GLN A 493 11.85 -8.68 7.26
N THR A 494 10.88 -7.77 7.44
CA THR A 494 9.45 -8.08 7.33
C THR A 494 8.95 -8.01 5.89
N PHE A 495 9.65 -7.28 5.01
CA PHE A 495 9.20 -7.06 3.64
C PHE A 495 8.98 -8.37 2.90
N HIS A 496 7.77 -8.58 2.35
CA HIS A 496 7.39 -9.79 1.60
C HIS A 496 7.64 -11.13 2.32
N ASN A 497 7.64 -11.13 3.65
CA ASN A 497 7.97 -12.28 4.48
C ASN A 497 6.79 -12.79 5.31
N ALA A 498 5.78 -13.33 4.62
CA ALA A 498 4.55 -13.86 5.23
C ALA A 498 4.78 -14.96 6.30
N SER A 499 5.96 -15.60 6.31
CA SER A 499 6.31 -16.62 7.32
C SER A 499 6.37 -16.04 8.74
N MET A 500 6.67 -14.75 8.89
CA MET A 500 6.72 -14.10 10.21
C MET A 500 5.35 -14.04 10.90
N ALA A 501 4.27 -13.78 10.16
CA ALA A 501 2.91 -13.72 10.70
C ALA A 501 2.42 -15.08 11.24
N LEU A 502 2.93 -16.18 10.67
CA LEU A 502 2.60 -17.55 11.09
C LEU A 502 3.34 -18.00 12.36
N LEU A 503 4.33 -17.24 12.85
CA LEU A 503 5.05 -17.59 14.07
C LEU A 503 4.11 -17.47 15.30
N PRO A 504 4.11 -18.42 16.25
CA PRO A 504 3.18 -18.44 17.38
C PRO A 504 3.12 -17.13 18.19
N GLY A 505 1.93 -16.52 18.20
CA GLY A 505 1.63 -15.26 18.87
C GLY A 505 2.35 -14.02 18.30
N MET A 506 2.94 -14.10 17.10
CA MET A 506 3.65 -12.96 16.49
C MET A 506 2.70 -11.81 16.18
N CYS A 507 1.54 -12.09 15.56
CA CYS A 507 0.56 -11.07 15.21
C CYS A 507 0.13 -10.24 16.44
N ASP A 508 -0.16 -10.88 17.57
CA ASP A 508 -0.53 -10.18 18.81
C ASP A 508 0.62 -9.35 19.40
N LYS A 509 1.86 -9.87 19.37
CA LYS A 509 3.06 -9.17 19.88
C LYS A 509 3.38 -7.93 19.04
N VAL A 510 3.28 -8.04 17.71
CA VAL A 510 3.47 -6.93 16.77
C VAL A 510 2.36 -5.90 16.95
N LEU A 511 1.09 -6.32 17.02
CA LEU A 511 -0.02 -5.38 17.21
C LEU A 511 0.09 -4.62 18.54
N ARG A 512 0.38 -5.32 19.66
CA ARG A 512 0.63 -4.65 20.95
C ARG A 512 1.83 -3.71 20.88
N GLY A 513 2.86 -4.06 20.10
CA GLY A 513 3.98 -3.17 19.80
C GLY A 513 3.59 -1.93 18.98
N ILE A 514 2.77 -2.06 17.93
CA ILE A 514 2.22 -0.95 17.14
C ILE A 514 1.43 0.01 18.05
N LEU A 515 0.57 -0.54 18.92
CA LEU A 515 -0.24 0.23 19.86
C LEU A 515 0.59 0.94 20.95
N ALA A 516 1.74 0.37 21.34
CA ALA A 516 2.69 0.95 22.30
C ALA A 516 3.73 1.89 21.66
N THR A 517 3.87 1.86 20.33
CA THR A 517 4.88 2.67 19.61
C THR A 517 4.32 4.03 19.29
N ARG A 518 4.98 5.10 19.77
CA ARG A 518 4.65 6.49 19.42
C ARG A 518 4.77 6.70 17.91
N LEU A 519 3.76 7.34 17.31
CA LEU A 519 3.78 7.75 15.90
C LEU A 519 4.94 8.74 15.65
N LYS A 520 5.69 8.57 14.55
CA LYS A 520 6.64 9.60 14.09
C LYS A 520 5.87 10.80 13.52
N PRO A 521 6.42 12.02 13.61
CA PRO A 521 5.78 13.21 13.05
C PRO A 521 5.62 13.14 11.53
N VAL A 522 4.68 13.93 11.01
CA VAL A 522 4.68 14.30 9.59
C VAL A 522 5.69 15.41 9.39
N ASP A 523 6.80 15.08 8.75
CA ASP A 523 7.89 16.00 8.48
C ASP A 523 8.72 15.48 7.29
N LEU A 524 9.85 16.11 6.97
CA LEU A 524 10.69 15.70 5.84
C LEU A 524 11.59 14.49 6.14
N LEU A 525 11.64 13.98 7.39
CA LEU A 525 12.43 12.82 7.77
C LEU A 525 11.72 11.52 7.37
N VAL A 526 12.38 10.72 6.53
CA VAL A 526 12.00 9.33 6.28
C VAL A 526 13.14 8.40 6.70
N VAL A 527 12.78 7.28 7.34
CA VAL A 527 13.72 6.32 7.92
C VAL A 527 14.55 5.57 6.87
N SER A 528 15.75 5.13 7.26
CA SER A 528 16.69 4.44 6.37
C SER A 528 16.11 3.16 5.77
N ALA A 529 15.23 2.46 6.49
CA ALA A 529 14.49 1.30 6.01
C ALA A 529 13.61 1.58 4.77
N LEU A 530 13.27 2.85 4.52
CA LEU A 530 12.48 3.30 3.37
C LEU A 530 13.28 4.18 2.39
N THR A 531 14.33 4.91 2.82
CA THR A 531 15.12 5.77 1.92
C THR A 531 16.38 5.13 1.36
N ASP A 532 16.93 4.08 1.99
CA ASP A 532 18.19 3.47 1.56
C ASP A 532 18.11 1.94 1.48
N ARG A 533 17.17 1.33 2.20
CA ARG A 533 17.02 -0.12 2.35
C ARG A 533 15.62 -0.64 2.01
N LEU A 534 14.82 0.16 1.29
CA LEU A 534 13.50 -0.27 0.83
C LEU A 534 13.68 -1.52 -0.05
N PHE A 535 13.03 -2.62 0.35
CA PHE A 535 13.18 -3.93 -0.29
C PHE A 535 14.64 -4.38 -0.47
N GLU A 536 15.56 -4.02 0.43
CA GLU A 536 16.91 -4.59 0.44
C GLU A 536 16.86 -6.10 0.74
N GLY A 537 17.63 -6.92 0.02
CA GLY A 537 17.62 -8.38 0.15
C GLY A 537 18.93 -9.04 -0.32
N GLN A 538 19.02 -10.37 -0.26
CA GLN A 538 20.26 -11.11 -0.58
C GLN A 538 20.79 -10.87 -2.02
N HIS A 539 19.94 -10.42 -2.94
CA HIS A 539 20.27 -10.17 -4.34
C HIS A 539 19.79 -8.78 -4.84
N GLU A 540 19.29 -7.94 -3.93
CA GLU A 540 18.63 -6.66 -4.26
C GLU A 540 19.24 -5.56 -3.41
N SER A 541 19.85 -4.54 -4.04
CA SER A 541 20.23 -3.33 -3.32
C SER A 541 18.98 -2.55 -2.92
N GLY A 542 19.00 -1.95 -1.73
CA GLY A 542 17.90 -1.11 -1.26
C GLY A 542 17.54 0.05 -2.20
N GLN A 543 16.29 0.47 -2.11
CA GLN A 543 15.71 1.58 -2.87
C GLN A 543 15.36 2.77 -1.97
N ASP A 544 14.92 3.87 -2.58
CA ASP A 544 14.52 5.11 -1.91
C ASP A 544 13.06 5.47 -2.22
N LEU A 545 12.17 5.23 -1.25
CA LEU A 545 10.73 5.52 -1.36
C LEU A 545 10.44 7.03 -1.47
N PHE A 546 11.26 7.89 -0.86
CA PHE A 546 11.09 9.35 -0.98
C PHE A 546 11.41 9.79 -2.41
N ALA A 547 12.53 9.32 -2.96
CA ALA A 547 12.90 9.56 -4.35
C ALA A 547 11.84 9.01 -5.33
N ILE A 548 11.30 7.82 -5.06
CA ILE A 548 10.21 7.23 -5.86
C ILE A 548 8.94 8.10 -5.80
N ASN A 549 8.57 8.64 -4.63
CA ASN A 549 7.38 9.52 -4.51
C ASN A 549 7.56 10.83 -5.30
N ILE A 550 8.76 11.44 -5.24
CA ILE A 550 9.10 12.62 -6.04
C ILE A 550 9.05 12.31 -7.55
N ALA A 551 9.68 11.20 -7.98
CA ALA A 551 9.67 10.78 -9.37
C ALA A 551 8.25 10.43 -9.88
N ARG A 552 7.43 9.77 -9.07
CA ARG A 552 6.04 9.41 -9.39
C ARG A 552 5.13 10.63 -9.50
N GLY A 553 5.29 11.64 -8.63
CA GLY A 553 4.59 12.93 -8.77
C GLY A 553 4.89 13.64 -10.10
N ARG A 554 6.13 13.55 -10.57
CA ARG A 554 6.56 14.10 -11.86
C ARG A 554 6.10 13.28 -13.07
N ASP A 555 6.12 11.95 -12.96
CA ASP A 555 5.56 11.02 -13.96
C ASP A 555 4.04 11.21 -14.15
N HIS A 556 3.33 11.47 -13.04
CA HIS A 556 1.89 11.75 -13.03
C HIS A 556 1.57 13.20 -13.41
N GLY A 557 2.56 14.03 -13.72
CA GLY A 557 2.36 15.42 -14.14
C GLY A 557 1.67 16.27 -13.08
N LEU A 558 1.91 16.02 -11.79
CA LEU A 558 1.35 16.87 -10.74
C LEU A 558 1.93 18.28 -10.86
N ALA A 559 1.06 19.29 -10.75
CA ALA A 559 1.49 20.69 -10.68
C ALA A 559 2.45 20.97 -9.49
N PRO A 560 3.15 22.11 -9.48
CA PRO A 560 3.92 22.55 -8.32
C PRO A 560 3.07 22.69 -7.06
N TYR A 561 3.67 22.36 -5.90
CA TYR A 561 3.07 22.47 -4.57
C TYR A 561 2.30 23.77 -4.33
N VAL A 562 2.90 24.90 -4.69
CA VAL A 562 2.33 26.25 -4.47
C VAL A 562 0.97 26.45 -5.14
N GLN A 563 0.72 25.83 -6.29
CA GLN A 563 -0.56 25.95 -6.99
C GLN A 563 -1.67 25.22 -6.21
N TYR A 564 -1.36 24.07 -5.59
CA TYR A 564 -2.29 23.37 -4.73
C TYR A 564 -2.52 24.11 -3.41
N ARG A 565 -1.49 24.75 -2.85
CA ARG A 565 -1.65 25.62 -1.66
C ARG A 565 -2.63 26.76 -1.95
N GLU A 566 -2.47 27.44 -3.09
CA GLU A 566 -3.38 28.50 -3.54
C GLU A 566 -4.79 27.98 -3.83
N ALA A 567 -4.92 26.85 -4.53
CA ALA A 567 -6.22 26.20 -4.78
C ALA A 567 -6.94 25.76 -3.49
N CYS A 568 -6.18 25.43 -2.44
CA CYS A 568 -6.69 25.12 -1.09
C CYS A 568 -6.92 26.36 -0.19
N GLY A 569 -6.87 27.57 -0.76
CA GLY A 569 -7.18 28.84 -0.09
C GLY A 569 -5.99 29.50 0.62
N GLY A 570 -4.76 29.05 0.38
CA GLY A 570 -3.54 29.71 0.85
C GLY A 570 -3.22 30.99 0.08
N SER A 571 -2.52 31.92 0.73
CA SER A 571 -2.03 33.16 0.12
C SER A 571 -1.10 32.89 -1.08
N PRO A 572 -1.05 33.75 -2.11
CA PRO A 572 -0.11 33.61 -3.22
C PRO A 572 1.35 33.41 -2.75
N THR A 573 2.09 32.52 -3.41
CA THR A 573 3.46 32.13 -3.01
C THR A 573 4.44 32.40 -4.15
N THR A 574 5.31 33.40 -4.00
CA THR A 574 6.23 33.84 -5.07
C THR A 574 7.71 33.74 -4.68
N THR A 575 8.00 33.69 -3.38
CA THR A 575 9.34 33.51 -2.82
C THR A 575 9.36 32.38 -1.79
N PHE A 576 10.53 31.81 -1.51
CA PHE A 576 10.68 30.86 -0.40
C PHE A 576 10.31 31.49 0.96
N GLN A 577 10.53 32.79 1.15
CA GLN A 577 10.21 33.50 2.39
C GLN A 577 8.70 33.48 2.72
N ASP A 578 7.84 33.46 1.70
CA ASP A 578 6.38 33.39 1.86
C ASP A 578 5.94 32.10 2.58
N LEU A 579 6.74 31.02 2.48
CA LEU A 579 6.46 29.73 3.10
C LEU A 579 6.60 29.74 4.62
N LEU A 580 7.30 30.71 5.23
CA LEU A 580 7.42 30.83 6.69
C LEU A 580 6.08 31.09 7.40
N GLN A 581 5.02 31.40 6.64
CA GLN A 581 3.65 31.46 7.16
C GLN A 581 3.10 30.08 7.55
N VAL A 582 3.61 29.00 6.96
CA VAL A 582 3.09 27.61 7.12
C VAL A 582 4.18 26.56 7.32
N MET A 583 5.46 26.91 7.25
CA MET A 583 6.62 26.02 7.42
C MET A 583 7.61 26.59 8.44
N SER A 584 8.43 25.74 9.05
CA SER A 584 9.56 26.21 9.86
C SER A 584 10.73 26.71 8.99
N SER A 585 11.59 27.54 9.57
CA SER A 585 12.72 28.13 8.85
C SER A 585 13.69 27.09 8.29
N GLN A 586 13.87 25.96 8.98
CA GLN A 586 14.73 24.86 8.52
C GLN A 586 14.15 24.16 7.29
N ALA A 587 12.82 23.99 7.22
CA ALA A 587 12.15 23.41 6.06
C ALA A 587 12.24 24.35 4.85
N VAL A 588 12.00 25.66 5.06
CA VAL A 588 12.14 26.68 4.01
C VAL A 588 13.58 26.77 3.50
N GLU A 589 14.56 26.77 4.40
CA GLU A 589 15.98 26.78 4.04
C GLU A 589 16.34 25.58 3.16
N ALA A 590 16.00 24.36 3.59
CA ALA A 590 16.32 23.15 2.83
C ALA A 590 15.58 23.07 1.48
N LEU A 591 14.35 23.56 1.38
CA LEU A 591 13.64 23.71 0.10
C LEU A 591 14.36 24.71 -0.82
N SER A 592 14.78 25.86 -0.29
CA SER A 592 15.52 26.89 -1.05
C SER A 592 16.92 26.46 -1.48
N GLN A 593 17.54 25.54 -0.74
CA GLN A 593 18.80 24.88 -1.12
C GLN A 593 18.60 23.70 -2.07
N THR A 594 17.35 23.28 -2.34
CA THR A 594 17.03 22.10 -3.17
C THR A 594 16.48 22.49 -4.53
N TYR A 595 15.62 23.50 -4.61
CA TYR A 595 14.93 23.93 -5.83
C TYR A 595 15.37 25.34 -6.26
N ASP A 596 15.51 25.56 -7.58
CA ASP A 596 15.88 26.87 -8.16
C ASP A 596 14.80 27.95 -7.91
N SER A 597 13.53 27.53 -7.82
CA SER A 597 12.39 28.40 -7.56
C SER A 597 11.39 27.76 -6.59
N VAL A 598 10.67 28.59 -5.82
CA VAL A 598 9.55 28.11 -4.97
C VAL A 598 8.42 27.48 -5.81
N LEU A 599 8.32 27.89 -7.09
CA LEU A 599 7.35 27.36 -8.05
C LEU A 599 7.80 26.00 -8.65
N ASP A 600 8.96 25.45 -8.27
CA ASP A 600 9.42 24.13 -8.74
C ASP A 600 9.11 22.99 -7.78
N ILE A 601 8.79 23.31 -6.50
CA ILE A 601 8.63 22.36 -5.40
C ILE A 601 7.59 21.28 -5.74
N ASP A 602 8.00 20.02 -5.63
CA ASP A 602 7.10 18.86 -5.80
C ASP A 602 6.03 18.84 -4.70
N LEU A 603 4.77 18.52 -5.05
CA LEU A 603 3.64 18.48 -4.10
C LEU A 603 3.94 17.61 -2.86
N PHE A 604 4.62 16.48 -3.04
CA PHE A 604 4.99 15.60 -1.92
C PHE A 604 5.96 16.30 -0.94
N ALA A 605 7.04 16.91 -1.45
CA ALA A 605 8.00 17.63 -0.61
C ALA A 605 7.38 18.87 0.06
N GLY A 606 6.60 19.65 -0.67
CA GLY A 606 5.96 20.86 -0.16
C GLY A 606 4.94 20.58 0.94
N GLY A 607 4.03 19.62 0.73
CA GLY A 607 3.01 19.27 1.73
C GLY A 607 3.56 18.59 2.99
N LEU A 608 4.73 17.94 2.91
CA LEU A 608 5.47 17.43 4.09
C LEU A 608 6.24 18.52 4.84
N GLY A 609 6.58 19.64 4.18
CA GLY A 609 7.25 20.78 4.81
C GLY A 609 6.31 21.66 5.66
N GLU A 610 5.00 21.55 5.46
CA GLU A 610 3.98 22.29 6.21
C GLU A 610 3.85 21.82 7.67
N LEU A 611 3.65 22.79 8.58
CA LEU A 611 3.29 22.56 9.97
C LEU A 611 1.87 21.97 10.08
N SER A 612 1.68 20.99 10.97
CA SER A 612 0.40 20.28 11.12
C SER A 612 -0.75 21.21 11.55
N VAL A 613 -1.95 20.98 11.00
CA VAL A 613 -3.17 21.69 11.42
C VAL A 613 -3.62 21.29 12.82
N SER A 614 -4.41 22.14 13.48
CA SER A 614 -4.85 21.89 14.86
C SER A 614 -5.66 20.60 15.00
N GLY A 615 -5.14 19.67 15.82
CA GLY A 615 -5.75 18.37 16.08
C GLY A 615 -5.66 17.37 14.91
N GLY A 616 -4.99 17.71 13.82
CA GLY A 616 -4.57 16.79 12.76
C GLY A 616 -3.06 16.53 12.80
N VAL A 617 -2.56 15.66 11.92
CA VAL A 617 -1.11 15.43 11.78
C VAL A 617 -0.51 16.02 10.50
N VAL A 618 -1.33 16.37 9.51
CA VAL A 618 -0.86 16.90 8.20
C VAL A 618 -0.98 18.42 8.09
N GLY A 619 -0.25 19.04 7.18
CA GLY A 619 -0.34 20.47 6.87
C GLY A 619 -1.64 20.88 6.16
N PRO A 620 -1.96 22.20 6.09
CA PRO A 620 -3.24 22.69 5.56
C PRO A 620 -3.53 22.32 4.10
N THR A 621 -2.50 22.17 3.25
CA THR A 621 -2.66 21.77 1.83
C THR A 621 -3.03 20.30 1.73
N PHE A 622 -2.32 19.40 2.42
CA PHE A 622 -2.71 17.99 2.47
C PHE A 622 -4.05 17.78 3.19
N ALA A 623 -4.31 18.50 4.29
CA ALA A 623 -5.60 18.42 4.98
C ALA A 623 -6.78 18.79 4.05
N CYS A 624 -6.59 19.75 3.15
CA CYS A 624 -7.53 20.11 2.10
C CYS A 624 -7.73 18.99 1.08
N ILE A 625 -6.66 18.51 0.43
CA ILE A 625 -6.71 17.46 -0.61
C ILE A 625 -7.36 16.18 -0.07
N LEU A 626 -6.93 15.74 1.13
CA LEU A 626 -7.46 14.55 1.79
C LEU A 626 -8.95 14.72 2.10
N SER A 627 -9.34 15.82 2.75
CA SER A 627 -10.76 16.04 3.09
C SER A 627 -11.66 16.12 1.86
N TYR A 628 -11.17 16.70 0.77
CA TYR A 628 -11.89 16.78 -0.50
C TYR A 628 -12.08 15.39 -1.15
N GLN A 629 -11.06 14.52 -1.15
CA GLN A 629 -11.23 13.13 -1.59
C GLN A 629 -12.27 12.40 -0.73
N PHE A 630 -12.12 12.43 0.60
CA PHE A 630 -13.02 11.72 1.51
C PHE A 630 -14.48 12.23 1.41
N LEU A 631 -14.69 13.52 1.14
CA LEU A 631 -16.00 14.09 0.84
C LEU A 631 -16.59 13.49 -0.46
N ASN A 632 -15.80 13.47 -1.54
CA ASN A 632 -16.26 12.93 -2.82
C ASN A 632 -16.59 11.44 -2.70
N LEU A 633 -15.79 10.66 -1.97
CA LEU A 633 -16.06 9.25 -1.72
C LEU A 633 -17.34 9.02 -0.90
N ARG A 634 -17.64 9.85 0.10
CA ARG A 634 -18.91 9.78 0.84
C ARG A 634 -20.11 10.16 -0.03
N ARG A 635 -20.00 11.22 -0.83
CA ARG A 635 -21.11 11.73 -1.66
C ARG A 635 -21.37 10.92 -2.93
N ALA A 636 -20.35 10.35 -3.55
CA ALA A 636 -20.49 9.58 -4.77
C ALA A 636 -20.80 8.09 -4.53
N ASP A 637 -20.83 7.61 -3.28
CA ASP A 637 -21.14 6.22 -2.95
C ASP A 637 -22.64 6.02 -2.64
N ARG A 638 -23.38 5.43 -3.60
CA ARG A 638 -24.78 5.00 -3.39
C ARG A 638 -24.94 3.96 -2.27
N PHE A 639 -23.88 3.21 -1.99
CA PHE A 639 -23.80 2.18 -0.96
C PHE A 639 -23.10 2.66 0.33
N TRP A 640 -22.82 3.97 0.49
CA TRP A 640 -22.32 4.55 1.75
C TRP A 640 -23.14 4.01 2.91
N TYR A 641 -22.50 3.58 4.00
CA TYR A 641 -23.16 2.74 5.00
C TYR A 641 -24.37 3.41 5.66
N GLU A 642 -24.43 4.74 5.71
CA GLU A 642 -25.58 5.47 6.29
C GLU A 642 -26.73 5.74 5.30
N THR A 643 -26.59 5.40 4.02
CA THR A 643 -27.62 5.61 2.99
C THR A 643 -28.64 4.47 3.02
N GLY A 644 -29.94 4.78 3.09
CA GLY A 644 -30.98 3.75 3.20
C GLY A 644 -31.06 2.77 2.01
N ASP A 645 -30.69 3.24 0.81
CA ASP A 645 -30.72 2.45 -0.43
C ASP A 645 -29.70 1.30 -0.45
N ASN A 646 -28.73 1.29 0.47
CA ASN A 646 -27.81 0.16 0.66
C ASN A 646 -28.49 -1.06 1.32
N GLY A 647 -29.75 -0.93 1.75
CA GLY A 647 -30.55 -2.00 2.31
C GLY A 647 -30.34 -2.29 3.81
N LEU A 648 -29.65 -1.41 4.55
CA LEU A 648 -29.56 -1.42 6.01
C LEU A 648 -30.75 -0.69 6.66
N THR A 649 -31.30 -1.27 7.73
CA THR A 649 -32.38 -0.63 8.52
C THR A 649 -31.80 0.37 9.54
N LEU A 650 -32.59 1.36 9.99
CA LEU A 650 -32.16 2.28 11.06
C LEU A 650 -31.64 1.55 12.31
N ARG A 651 -32.30 0.46 12.71
CA ARG A 651 -31.87 -0.37 13.86
C ARG A 651 -30.48 -1.01 13.63
N GLN A 652 -30.18 -1.40 12.40
CA GLN A 652 -28.86 -1.92 12.02
C GLN A 652 -27.81 -0.79 12.02
N LEU A 653 -28.13 0.39 11.49
CA LEU A 653 -27.25 1.56 11.52
C LEU A 653 -26.93 2.02 12.93
N ASP A 654 -27.93 2.13 13.80
CA ASP A 654 -27.73 2.55 15.18
C ASP A 654 -26.90 1.52 15.97
N THR A 655 -26.98 0.24 15.60
CA THR A 655 -26.12 -0.82 16.14
C THR A 655 -24.67 -0.67 15.66
N ILE A 656 -24.44 -0.37 14.38
CA ILE A 656 -23.09 -0.07 13.85
C ILE A 656 -22.52 1.17 14.57
N ARG A 657 -23.25 2.29 14.57
CA ARG A 657 -22.85 3.57 15.20
C ARG A 657 -22.53 3.48 16.69
N SER A 658 -23.18 2.58 17.42
CA SER A 658 -23.00 2.42 18.87
C SER A 658 -21.98 1.33 19.26
N SER A 659 -21.55 0.49 18.32
CA SER A 659 -20.71 -0.67 18.65
C SER A 659 -19.48 -0.92 17.77
N ALA A 660 -19.41 -0.38 16.56
CA ALA A 660 -18.24 -0.46 15.70
C ALA A 660 -17.15 0.50 16.21
N SER A 661 -16.08 -0.06 16.77
CA SER A 661 -14.83 0.64 17.07
C SER A 661 -13.66 -0.26 16.71
N LEU A 662 -12.51 0.31 16.34
CA LEU A 662 -11.36 -0.50 15.95
C LEU A 662 -10.82 -1.31 17.14
N SER A 663 -10.95 -0.78 18.37
CA SER A 663 -10.60 -1.50 19.60
C SER A 663 -11.39 -2.81 19.76
N ARG A 664 -12.73 -2.75 19.59
CA ARG A 664 -13.57 -3.96 19.65
C ARG A 664 -13.31 -4.93 18.51
N LEU A 665 -13.09 -4.41 17.30
CA LEU A 665 -12.80 -5.24 16.13
C LEU A 665 -11.46 -6.00 16.31
N LEU A 666 -10.43 -5.36 16.87
CA LEU A 666 -9.16 -6.01 17.20
C LEU A 666 -9.33 -7.03 18.34
N CYS A 667 -10.00 -6.69 19.45
CA CYS A 667 -10.35 -7.66 20.50
C CYS A 667 -11.09 -8.88 19.96
N ALA A 668 -12.02 -8.68 19.02
CA ALA A 668 -12.83 -9.75 18.44
C ALA A 668 -12.05 -10.69 17.50
N ASN A 669 -10.92 -10.27 16.92
CA ASN A 669 -10.24 -10.98 15.82
C ASN A 669 -8.81 -11.46 16.09
N MET A 670 -8.14 -10.93 17.11
CA MET A 670 -6.79 -11.36 17.50
C MET A 670 -6.81 -12.60 18.40
N ASP A 671 -5.67 -13.29 18.54
CA ASP A 671 -5.63 -14.62 19.15
C ASP A 671 -5.53 -14.56 20.70
N GLN A 672 -4.68 -13.68 21.26
CA GLN A 672 -4.40 -13.56 22.69
C GLN A 672 -4.40 -12.10 23.19
N LEU A 673 -5.44 -11.33 22.88
CA LEU A 673 -5.67 -10.00 23.46
C LEU A 673 -6.67 -10.04 24.61
N LEU A 674 -6.19 -9.81 25.83
CA LEU A 674 -7.03 -9.71 27.03
C LEU A 674 -7.57 -8.30 27.27
N SER A 675 -6.82 -7.28 26.88
CA SER A 675 -7.22 -5.88 27.02
C SER A 675 -6.57 -5.00 25.95
N LEU A 676 -7.26 -3.91 25.60
CA LEU A 676 -6.82 -2.89 24.66
C LEU A 676 -7.15 -1.50 25.21
N PRO A 677 -6.43 -0.43 24.82
CA PRO A 677 -6.87 0.93 25.11
C PRO A 677 -8.27 1.21 24.52
N PHE A 678 -9.04 2.07 25.20
CA PHE A 678 -10.38 2.47 24.73
C PHE A 678 -10.34 3.02 23.29
N ASN A 679 -9.39 3.90 22.97
CA ASN A 679 -9.09 4.30 21.61
C ASN A 679 -7.70 3.80 21.21
N VAL A 680 -7.67 2.90 20.22
CA VAL A 680 -6.45 2.21 19.75
C VAL A 680 -5.53 3.03 18.86
N PHE A 681 -5.92 4.24 18.44
CA PHE A 681 -5.00 5.18 17.77
C PHE A 681 -4.13 5.97 18.77
N PHE A 682 -4.45 5.89 20.07
CA PHE A 682 -3.68 6.53 21.13
C PHE A 682 -2.90 5.50 21.95
N LEU A 683 -1.74 5.91 22.46
CA LEU A 683 -0.90 5.16 23.39
C LEU A 683 -1.70 4.77 24.64
N PRO A 684 -1.49 3.57 25.21
CA PRO A 684 -2.04 3.20 26.51
C PRO A 684 -1.62 4.19 27.62
N SER A 685 -2.57 4.63 28.44
CA SER A 685 -2.33 5.54 29.55
C SER A 685 -3.34 5.31 30.67
N ASN A 686 -2.86 5.03 31.89
CA ASN A 686 -3.71 4.77 33.06
C ASN A 686 -4.70 5.91 33.38
N ARG A 687 -4.46 7.13 32.88
CA ARG A 687 -5.30 8.31 33.12
C ARG A 687 -6.09 8.76 31.89
N GLU A 688 -5.48 8.75 30.71
CA GLU A 688 -6.05 9.38 29.51
C GLU A 688 -6.64 8.38 28.51
N ASN A 689 -6.15 7.14 28.50
CA ASN A 689 -6.56 6.10 27.57
C ASN A 689 -6.32 4.71 28.22
N PRO A 690 -7.09 4.37 29.28
CA PRO A 690 -6.84 3.17 30.07
C PRO A 690 -7.14 1.90 29.28
N LEU A 691 -6.49 0.81 29.68
CA LEU A 691 -6.78 -0.52 29.13
C LEU A 691 -8.16 -0.99 29.60
N GLU A 692 -8.99 -1.40 28.65
CA GLU A 692 -10.29 -2.03 28.87
C GLU A 692 -10.19 -3.53 28.57
N SER A 693 -10.84 -4.38 29.38
CA SER A 693 -10.89 -5.82 29.09
C SER A 693 -11.66 -6.06 27.79
N CYS A 694 -11.12 -6.92 26.92
CA CYS A 694 -11.81 -7.39 25.72
C CYS A 694 -13.09 -8.19 26.04
N GLU A 695 -13.29 -8.58 27.29
CA GLU A 695 -14.54 -9.20 27.79
C GLU A 695 -15.66 -8.17 28.06
N ARG A 696 -15.36 -6.86 28.12
CA ARG A 696 -16.35 -5.81 28.38
C ARG A 696 -17.20 -5.47 27.15
N GLY A 697 -18.09 -6.41 26.85
CA GLY A 697 -19.20 -6.25 25.90
C GLY A 697 -19.15 -7.31 24.80
N PRO A 698 -20.30 -7.86 24.38
CA PRO A 698 -20.32 -8.80 23.26
C PRO A 698 -19.86 -8.11 21.97
N ALA A 699 -19.20 -8.86 21.09
CA ALA A 699 -19.03 -8.47 19.70
C ALA A 699 -20.39 -8.06 19.10
N MET A 700 -20.39 -7.02 18.25
CA MET A 700 -21.57 -6.33 17.72
C MET A 700 -22.78 -7.27 17.56
N SER A 701 -23.91 -6.90 18.17
CA SER A 701 -25.09 -7.73 18.14
C SER A 701 -25.65 -7.79 16.72
N LEU A 702 -25.75 -8.99 16.16
CA LEU A 702 -26.36 -9.21 14.85
C LEU A 702 -27.88 -9.43 14.93
N GLU A 703 -28.48 -9.34 16.12
CA GLU A 703 -29.95 -9.47 16.29
C GLU A 703 -30.80 -8.53 15.40
N PRO A 704 -30.36 -7.30 15.05
CA PRO A 704 -31.05 -6.47 14.06
C PRO A 704 -31.07 -7.03 12.62
N TRP A 705 -30.32 -8.10 12.33
CA TRP A 705 -30.32 -8.84 11.06
C TRP A 705 -31.13 -10.15 11.12
N ARG A 706 -31.75 -10.49 12.26
CA ARG A 706 -32.63 -11.66 12.36
C ARG A 706 -33.87 -11.47 11.49
N GLU A 707 -34.19 -12.45 10.67
CA GLU A 707 -35.46 -12.55 9.95
C GLU A 707 -36.33 -13.65 10.58
N ASP A 708 -37.49 -13.27 11.12
CA ASP A 708 -38.45 -14.23 11.67
C ASP A 708 -39.21 -14.94 10.56
N LEU A 709 -39.16 -16.28 10.55
CA LEU A 709 -39.89 -17.10 9.59
C LEU A 709 -41.22 -17.65 10.16
N PRO A 710 -42.29 -17.72 9.33
CA PRO A 710 -43.43 -18.60 9.59
C PRO A 710 -42.98 -20.06 9.68
N GLN A 711 -43.55 -20.83 10.62
CA GLN A 711 -43.14 -22.22 10.83
C GLN A 711 -43.71 -23.17 9.77
N THR A 712 -42.81 -23.83 9.04
CA THR A 712 -42.92 -25.13 8.34
C THR A 712 -44.01 -25.36 7.26
N PRO A 713 -43.73 -26.18 6.23
CA PRO A 713 -42.42 -26.73 5.83
C PRO A 713 -41.60 -25.68 5.08
N ARG A 714 -40.28 -25.64 5.31
CA ARG A 714 -39.40 -24.79 4.47
C ARG A 714 -39.21 -25.49 3.12
N PRO A 715 -39.50 -24.84 1.97
CA PRO A 715 -39.13 -25.39 0.67
C PRO A 715 -37.59 -25.47 0.56
N PRO A 716 -37.04 -26.39 -0.26
CA PRO A 716 -35.60 -26.53 -0.39
C PRO A 716 -35.00 -25.26 -1.01
N ILE A 717 -33.90 -24.80 -0.41
CA ILE A 717 -33.31 -23.50 -0.71
C ILE A 717 -32.42 -23.65 -1.95
N HIS A 718 -32.62 -22.78 -2.93
CA HIS A 718 -31.82 -22.74 -4.14
C HIS A 718 -30.49 -22.06 -3.85
N CYS A 719 -29.40 -22.49 -4.49
CA CYS A 719 -28.12 -21.78 -4.37
C CYS A 719 -28.05 -20.65 -5.40
N THR A 720 -27.58 -19.48 -5.01
CA THR A 720 -27.33 -18.36 -5.92
C THR A 720 -25.84 -18.26 -6.26
N TYR A 721 -25.51 -18.15 -7.56
CA TYR A 721 -24.16 -17.86 -8.04
C TYR A 721 -24.23 -16.96 -9.28
N LEU A 722 -23.41 -15.89 -9.33
CA LEU A 722 -23.45 -14.89 -10.42
C LEU A 722 -24.86 -14.32 -10.70
N GLY A 723 -25.73 -14.25 -9.69
CA GLY A 723 -27.13 -13.82 -9.82
C GLY A 723 -28.08 -14.87 -10.41
N HIS A 724 -27.59 -16.05 -10.77
CA HIS A 724 -28.39 -17.18 -11.25
C HIS A 724 -28.77 -18.11 -10.10
N ARG A 725 -30.00 -18.65 -10.12
CA ARG A 725 -30.49 -19.64 -9.15
C ARG A 725 -30.28 -21.06 -9.67
N HIS A 726 -29.66 -21.89 -8.85
CA HIS A 726 -29.41 -23.30 -9.12
C HIS A 726 -30.32 -24.20 -8.27
N GLN A 727 -30.81 -25.28 -8.86
CA GLN A 727 -31.69 -26.22 -8.18
C GLN A 727 -30.91 -27.03 -7.11
N PRO A 728 -31.54 -27.40 -5.99
CA PRO A 728 -31.00 -28.37 -5.05
C PRO A 728 -30.49 -29.65 -5.73
N SER A 729 -29.40 -30.20 -5.22
CA SER A 729 -28.71 -31.39 -5.74
C SER A 729 -28.18 -31.27 -7.18
N THR A 730 -28.03 -30.05 -7.71
CA THR A 730 -27.33 -29.80 -8.99
C THR A 730 -25.91 -29.29 -8.79
N TYR A 731 -25.03 -29.53 -9.76
CA TYR A 731 -23.67 -29.01 -9.78
C TYR A 731 -23.63 -27.62 -10.43
N VAL A 732 -23.02 -26.67 -9.73
CA VAL A 732 -22.75 -25.30 -10.17
C VAL A 732 -21.33 -25.25 -10.75
N PRO A 733 -21.12 -24.83 -12.00
CA PRO A 733 -19.78 -24.62 -12.57
C PRO A 733 -19.25 -23.24 -12.14
N VAL A 734 -18.28 -23.21 -11.23
CA VAL A 734 -17.66 -21.96 -10.71
C VAL A 734 -16.38 -21.61 -11.48
N SER A 735 -15.62 -22.62 -11.90
CA SER A 735 -14.55 -22.50 -12.91
C SER A 735 -14.38 -23.83 -13.65
N PRO A 736 -13.53 -23.92 -14.70
CA PRO A 736 -13.19 -25.20 -15.32
C PRO A 736 -12.66 -26.25 -14.32
N CYS A 737 -12.08 -25.80 -13.21
CA CYS A 737 -11.43 -26.64 -12.20
C CYS A 737 -12.14 -26.63 -10.85
N LEU A 738 -13.26 -25.92 -10.69
CA LEU A 738 -14.08 -25.94 -9.48
C LEU A 738 -15.56 -26.10 -9.84
N SER A 739 -16.16 -27.20 -9.37
CA SER A 739 -17.60 -27.40 -9.42
C SER A 739 -18.15 -27.64 -8.03
N CYS A 740 -19.31 -27.06 -7.74
CA CYS A 740 -19.90 -27.07 -6.41
C CYS A 740 -21.27 -27.72 -6.42
N LEU A 741 -21.48 -28.69 -5.53
CA LEU A 741 -22.80 -29.29 -5.34
C LEU A 741 -23.67 -28.30 -4.55
N CYS A 742 -24.80 -27.90 -5.13
CA CYS A 742 -25.83 -27.15 -4.41
C CYS A 742 -26.61 -28.09 -3.48
N HIS A 743 -26.56 -27.85 -2.17
CA HIS A 743 -27.31 -28.64 -1.19
C HIS A 743 -28.73 -28.12 -0.98
N THR A 744 -29.62 -28.95 -0.42
CA THR A 744 -31.04 -28.62 -0.18
C THR A 744 -31.26 -27.47 0.82
N HIS A 745 -30.21 -27.10 1.56
CA HIS A 745 -30.15 -25.97 2.47
C HIS A 745 -29.43 -24.73 1.88
N GLY A 746 -29.32 -24.62 0.54
CA GLY A 746 -28.84 -23.41 -0.14
C GLY A 746 -27.34 -23.12 -0.01
N GLN A 747 -26.58 -24.03 0.60
CA GLN A 747 -25.13 -23.95 0.70
C GLN A 747 -24.49 -24.73 -0.45
N MET A 748 -23.31 -24.30 -0.88
CA MET A 748 -22.54 -25.02 -1.87
C MET A 748 -21.41 -25.82 -1.21
N GLU A 749 -21.11 -27.01 -1.75
CA GLU A 749 -19.94 -27.82 -1.42
C GLU A 749 -19.06 -27.93 -2.66
N CYS A 750 -18.01 -27.11 -2.71
CA CYS A 750 -17.10 -27.03 -3.83
C CYS A 750 -16.01 -28.10 -3.78
N LYS A 751 -15.75 -28.77 -4.91
CA LYS A 751 -14.68 -29.76 -5.04
C LYS A 751 -13.78 -29.45 -6.25
N PRO A 752 -12.44 -29.58 -6.09
CA PRO A 752 -11.50 -29.51 -7.20
C PRO A 752 -11.86 -30.54 -8.29
N ASN A 753 -12.00 -30.06 -9.53
CA ASN A 753 -12.12 -30.90 -10.71
C ASN A 753 -10.74 -31.08 -11.34
N LEU A 754 -9.98 -32.07 -10.85
CA LEU A 754 -8.62 -32.36 -11.30
C LEU A 754 -8.50 -32.67 -12.80
N ALA A 755 -9.58 -33.12 -13.45
CA ALA A 755 -9.61 -33.31 -14.91
C ALA A 755 -9.64 -31.98 -15.68
N GLY A 756 -10.26 -30.93 -15.12
CA GLY A 756 -10.30 -29.58 -15.70
C GLY A 756 -8.97 -28.83 -15.58
N CYS A 757 -8.13 -29.20 -14.62
CA CYS A 757 -6.83 -28.59 -14.36
C CYS A 757 -5.87 -28.59 -15.56
N GLN A 758 -5.93 -29.62 -16.41
CA GLN A 758 -5.09 -29.70 -17.61
C GLN A 758 -5.52 -28.74 -18.73
N GLN A 759 -6.77 -28.27 -18.74
CA GLN A 759 -7.32 -27.44 -19.81
C GLN A 759 -7.25 -25.93 -19.53
N SER A 760 -6.88 -25.51 -18.31
CA SER A 760 -7.11 -24.13 -17.86
C SER A 760 -5.96 -23.52 -17.05
N GLN A 761 -4.71 -23.68 -17.52
CA GLN A 761 -3.54 -22.97 -16.97
C GLN A 761 -3.59 -21.43 -17.11
N HIS A 762 -4.66 -20.87 -17.69
CA HIS A 762 -4.88 -19.43 -17.84
C HIS A 762 -5.93 -18.84 -16.88
N ASP A 763 -6.74 -19.66 -16.20
CA ASP A 763 -7.71 -19.19 -15.21
C ASP A 763 -7.03 -19.09 -13.83
N GLU A 764 -7.08 -17.92 -13.20
CA GLU A 764 -6.41 -17.67 -11.90
C GLU A 764 -6.90 -18.64 -10.83
N HIS A 765 -8.21 -18.91 -10.74
CA HIS A 765 -8.76 -19.82 -9.75
C HIS A 765 -8.30 -21.27 -9.98
N CYS A 766 -8.27 -21.72 -11.23
CA CYS A 766 -7.71 -23.02 -11.61
C CYS A 766 -6.25 -23.18 -11.20
N ARG A 767 -5.40 -22.16 -11.32
CA ARG A 767 -3.97 -22.24 -10.92
C ARG A 767 -3.75 -22.53 -9.44
N LEU A 768 -4.78 -22.35 -8.62
CA LEU A 768 -4.72 -22.39 -7.16
C LEU A 768 -5.35 -23.67 -6.58
N VAL A 769 -6.23 -24.29 -7.37
CA VAL A 769 -7.03 -25.47 -7.01
C VAL A 769 -6.36 -26.80 -7.44
N CYS A 770 -5.33 -26.74 -8.28
CA CYS A 770 -4.86 -27.84 -9.12
C CYS A 770 -3.44 -28.37 -8.83
#